data_AF-A0A507FNA2-F1
#
_entry.id   AF-A0A507FNA2-F1
#
_cell.length_a   1.000
_cell.length_b   1.000
_cell.length_c   1.000
_cell.angle_alpha   90.00
_cell.angle_beta   90.00
_cell.angle_gamma   90.00
#
_symmetry.space_group_name_H-M   'P 1'
#
loop_
_entity.id
_entity.type
_entity.pdbx_description
1 polymer ?
#
loop_
_entity_poly.entity_id
_entity_poly.type
_entity_poly.pdbx_seq_one_letter_code
_entity_poly.pdbx_strand_id
1 'polypeptide(L)'
;MLDIDVCIEHCYARRLLSEPVVKELCEQAKSVLLNEGNVRSVSAPCVVVGDVHGQFYDVLEIFRIAGRCPDTNYVFLGDYVDRGFYSVETILLLICLKLRWPSRVTLVRGNHESRAVTQTYGFYAECMRKYGTAAIWQYITDLFDYLVLAVVIEDSIFCVHGGLSPSIHTIDQIRMIDRFREIPHEGAMADLVWSDPAPITHLPNPRFTTAGDDARGDFQISPRGAGYLFGKQVTRQFLDINGLGHVCRAHQLCMEGFQIMFDDLVSTVWSAPNYCYRAGNMASVLQIGPELERFFNVFGPAPDDCRETPMKDASSAANGGGNGLDEDDDVSDSGVTLEQRRALRIRGRRGSNGSGGVVRDVGDSNSFSNPNVPTGLFINNEFVASKSGKTFETYDPNNGKPIASVFEAGADDVNAAVEAAKKAFLTWSKFSPAKRGDVMYKLATLIKRDQAELGALEAYDNGKPVGQATNVDLSLVIEHFKYFAGFADKMDNGRGINVREGIHAYTRVEPYGVVGQITPWNFPLLMVAWKIAPALAAGNVCVLKTSEKTPLSALKLCQLIVEAGFPPGVVNILSGFGPTAGDAIARHMDIHKLSFTGSTATGRKIMAAAAESNLKKVSLELGGKSPNIVFDDADLDDAIASARAGYVFNQGQVCCAGTRLFVQEGIYNEFMTRLKADAADVKVGHTFKNGTDMGPLVDKLQFEKVMGFFEQGKKEGATVEFGGERVGTEGYYVKPTIFSNVKTDMKIVKEEIFGPTIEEAIKKANDSEYGLAASIHTTNISTYIKVANALQAGTVWVNTHNAFNAAVPFGGYKSSGVGRDGGAEAIKDYTQVKAVYVRV
;
A
#
# COMPACT_ATOMS: atom_id res chain seq x y z
N MET A 1 -36.08 38.32 -11.95
CA MET A 1 -36.13 37.58 -10.68
C MET A 1 -35.62 36.19 -10.98
N LEU A 2 -34.65 35.70 -10.21
CA LEU A 2 -34.08 34.37 -10.41
C LEU A 2 -35.17 33.32 -10.17
N ASP A 3 -35.42 32.45 -11.15
CA ASP A 3 -36.38 31.35 -11.01
C ASP A 3 -35.62 30.09 -10.55
N ILE A 4 -35.77 29.76 -9.27
CA ILE A 4 -35.07 28.63 -8.64
C ILE A 4 -35.58 27.30 -9.20
N ASP A 5 -36.86 27.19 -9.53
CA ASP A 5 -37.44 25.93 -10.03
C ASP A 5 -36.86 25.61 -11.43
N VAL A 6 -36.67 26.62 -12.28
CA VAL A 6 -35.96 26.48 -13.57
C VAL A 6 -34.49 26.09 -13.37
N CYS A 7 -33.82 26.66 -12.36
CA CYS A 7 -32.43 26.29 -12.05
C CYS A 7 -32.32 24.83 -11.60
N ILE A 8 -33.28 24.35 -10.78
CA ILE A 8 -33.36 22.95 -10.35
C ILE A 8 -33.55 22.02 -11.55
N GLU A 9 -34.47 22.35 -12.46
CA GLU A 9 -34.68 21.57 -13.70
C GLU A 9 -33.41 21.50 -14.54
N HIS A 10 -32.70 22.62 -14.67
CA HIS A 10 -31.43 22.69 -15.39
C HIS A 10 -30.34 21.82 -14.72
N CYS A 11 -30.22 21.87 -13.39
CA CYS A 11 -29.29 21.02 -12.64
C CYS A 11 -29.62 19.52 -12.83
N TYR A 12 -30.89 19.12 -12.70
CA TYR A 12 -31.31 17.72 -12.97
C TYR A 12 -31.03 17.28 -14.41
N ALA A 13 -31.17 18.19 -15.38
CA ALA A 13 -30.87 17.95 -16.78
C ALA A 13 -29.37 18.10 -17.13
N ARG A 14 -28.48 18.33 -16.16
CA ARG A 14 -27.03 18.57 -16.35
C ARG A 14 -26.71 19.74 -17.28
N ARG A 15 -27.58 20.74 -17.34
CA ARG A 15 -27.33 21.97 -18.09
C ARG A 15 -26.60 22.95 -17.20
N LEU A 16 -25.42 23.39 -17.63
CA LEU A 16 -24.65 24.39 -16.92
C LEU A 16 -25.45 25.70 -16.80
N LEU A 17 -25.57 26.20 -15.58
CA LEU A 17 -26.13 27.52 -15.31
C LEU A 17 -25.12 28.58 -15.73
N SER A 18 -25.58 29.74 -16.23
CA SER A 18 -24.68 30.81 -16.63
C SER A 18 -23.99 31.46 -15.41
N GLU A 19 -22.81 32.04 -15.62
CA GLU A 19 -22.03 32.66 -14.54
C GLU A 19 -22.80 33.71 -13.72
N PRO A 20 -23.57 34.65 -14.31
CA PRO A 20 -24.37 35.59 -13.53
C PRO A 20 -25.44 34.91 -12.66
N VAL A 21 -26.00 33.80 -13.14
CA VAL A 21 -27.01 33.01 -12.41
C VAL A 21 -26.36 32.29 -11.23
N VAL A 22 -25.18 31.69 -11.42
CA VAL A 22 -24.43 31.03 -10.34
C VAL A 22 -24.03 32.03 -9.26
N LYS A 23 -23.57 33.21 -9.65
CA LYS A 23 -23.24 34.29 -8.71
C LYS A 23 -24.45 34.68 -7.85
N GLU A 24 -25.59 34.93 -8.48
CA GLU A 24 -26.83 35.30 -7.80
C GLU A 24 -27.32 34.19 -6.85
N LEU A 25 -27.24 32.92 -7.28
CA LEU A 25 -27.56 31.76 -6.42
C LEU A 25 -26.68 31.73 -5.16
N CYS A 26 -25.37 31.95 -5.30
CA CYS A 26 -24.46 31.95 -4.17
C CYS A 26 -24.77 33.11 -3.21
N GLU A 27 -25.06 34.31 -3.70
CA GLU A 27 -25.39 35.47 -2.85
C GLU A 27 -26.72 35.29 -2.09
N GLN A 28 -27.74 34.72 -2.75
CA GLN A 28 -28.99 34.37 -2.07
C GLN A 28 -28.77 33.27 -1.02
N ALA A 29 -27.92 32.29 -1.32
CA ALA A 29 -27.63 31.19 -0.39
C ALA A 29 -26.85 31.69 0.83
N LYS A 30 -25.88 32.60 0.65
CA LYS A 30 -25.20 33.30 1.76
C LYS A 30 -26.21 34.01 2.66
N SER A 31 -27.20 34.68 2.07
CA SER A 31 -28.24 35.39 2.84
C SER A 31 -29.10 34.44 3.68
N VAL A 32 -29.42 33.25 3.16
CA VAL A 32 -30.13 32.22 3.94
C VAL A 32 -29.24 31.65 5.03
N LEU A 33 -28.01 31.24 4.71
CA LEU A 33 -27.08 30.61 5.63
C LEU A 33 -26.60 31.56 6.73
N LEU A 34 -26.51 32.87 6.47
CA LEU A 34 -26.17 33.88 7.47
C LEU A 34 -27.17 33.89 8.65
N ASN A 35 -28.43 33.52 8.40
CA ASN A 35 -29.46 33.42 9.43
C ASN A 35 -29.45 32.06 10.16
N GLU A 36 -28.61 31.11 9.75
CA GLU A 36 -28.46 29.82 10.43
C GLU A 36 -27.32 29.87 11.45
N GLY A 37 -27.54 29.29 12.63
CA GLY A 37 -26.49 29.14 13.64
C GLY A 37 -25.46 28.07 13.25
N ASN A 38 -24.30 28.05 13.93
CA ASN A 38 -23.28 27.02 13.68
C ASN A 38 -23.79 25.60 13.97
N VAL A 39 -24.73 25.49 14.91
CA VAL A 39 -25.41 24.25 15.26
C VAL A 39 -26.88 24.41 14.90
N ARG A 40 -27.36 23.62 13.94
CA ARG A 40 -28.76 23.66 13.50
C ARG A 40 -29.55 22.50 14.11
N SER A 41 -30.69 22.79 14.73
CA SER A 41 -31.62 21.73 15.14
C SER A 41 -32.51 21.29 13.98
N VAL A 42 -32.67 19.97 13.80
CA VAL A 42 -33.48 19.33 12.76
C VAL A 42 -34.43 18.31 13.41
N SER A 43 -35.68 18.27 12.96
CA SER A 43 -36.67 17.31 13.45
C SER A 43 -36.65 16.01 12.65
N ALA A 44 -36.94 14.90 13.32
CA ALA A 44 -37.18 13.61 12.69
C ALA A 44 -38.64 13.53 12.17
N PRO A 45 -38.92 12.78 11.08
CA PRO A 45 -37.99 11.96 10.32
C PRO A 45 -37.11 12.78 9.37
N CYS A 46 -35.86 12.33 9.21
CA CYS A 46 -34.91 12.94 8.29
C CYS A 46 -33.89 11.91 7.79
N VAL A 47 -33.14 12.29 6.76
CA VAL A 47 -32.13 11.44 6.13
C VAL A 47 -30.79 12.14 6.18
N VAL A 48 -29.82 11.49 6.82
CA VAL A 48 -28.44 11.95 6.92
C VAL A 48 -27.62 11.33 5.79
N VAL A 49 -26.98 12.20 5.03
CA VAL A 49 -26.13 11.88 3.87
C VAL A 49 -24.69 12.22 4.24
N GLY A 50 -23.80 11.23 4.14
CA GLY A 50 -22.36 11.39 4.34
C GLY A 50 -21.67 12.02 3.14
N ASP A 51 -20.41 11.65 2.92
CA ASP A 51 -19.57 12.24 1.86
C ASP A 51 -20.11 11.91 0.46
N VAL A 52 -20.02 12.90 -0.45
CA VAL A 52 -20.61 12.83 -1.80
C VAL A 52 -19.56 12.97 -2.91
N HIS A 53 -18.54 13.81 -2.70
CA HIS A 53 -17.39 14.01 -3.57
C HIS A 53 -17.73 14.19 -5.05
N GLY A 54 -18.65 15.11 -5.38
CA GLY A 54 -19.02 15.41 -6.77
C GLY A 54 -19.60 14.24 -7.57
N GLN A 55 -20.11 13.20 -6.91
CA GLN A 55 -20.77 12.06 -7.53
C GLN A 55 -22.25 12.34 -7.78
N PHE A 56 -22.53 13.23 -8.73
CA PHE A 56 -23.87 13.75 -9.02
C PHE A 56 -24.95 12.68 -9.22
N TYR A 57 -24.67 11.60 -9.98
CA TYR A 57 -25.66 10.54 -10.22
C TYR A 57 -25.99 9.74 -8.97
N ASP A 58 -25.01 9.60 -8.07
CA ASP A 58 -25.23 8.89 -6.81
C ASP A 58 -26.09 9.75 -5.87
N VAL A 59 -26.00 11.09 -5.94
CA VAL A 59 -26.97 11.99 -5.28
C VAL A 59 -28.38 11.84 -5.85
N LEU A 60 -28.54 11.72 -7.17
CA LEU A 60 -29.84 11.44 -7.77
C LEU A 60 -30.42 10.10 -7.32
N GLU A 61 -29.55 9.11 -7.14
CA GLU A 61 -29.93 7.79 -6.63
C GLU A 61 -30.33 7.85 -5.16
N ILE A 62 -29.66 8.65 -4.34
CA ILE A 62 -30.07 8.94 -2.96
C ILE A 62 -31.49 9.50 -2.93
N PHE A 63 -31.82 10.46 -3.81
CA PHE A 63 -33.19 11.00 -3.90
C PHE A 63 -34.20 9.99 -4.46
N ARG A 64 -33.76 8.96 -5.17
CA ARG A 64 -34.62 7.86 -5.62
C ARG A 64 -34.93 6.90 -4.47
N ILE A 65 -33.93 6.62 -3.63
CA ILE A 65 -33.99 5.64 -2.55
C ILE A 65 -34.68 6.21 -1.30
N ALA A 66 -34.34 7.44 -0.92
CA ALA A 66 -34.79 8.09 0.31
C ALA A 66 -35.97 9.04 0.11
N GLY A 67 -36.41 9.26 -1.14
CA GLY A 67 -37.48 10.20 -1.50
C GLY A 67 -36.95 11.54 -2.03
N ARG A 68 -37.78 12.34 -2.69
CA ARG A 68 -37.35 13.63 -3.26
C ARG A 68 -37.70 14.77 -2.31
N CYS A 69 -36.93 15.86 -2.35
CA CYS A 69 -37.40 17.12 -1.78
C CYS A 69 -38.67 17.60 -2.52
N PRO A 70 -39.70 18.11 -1.82
CA PRO A 70 -39.75 18.42 -0.39
C PRO A 70 -40.29 17.31 0.52
N ASP A 71 -40.57 16.11 0.02
CA ASP A 71 -41.21 15.05 0.80
C ASP A 71 -40.30 14.48 1.90
N THR A 72 -38.99 14.57 1.70
CA THR A 72 -37.96 14.11 2.64
C THR A 72 -37.11 15.29 3.16
N ASN A 73 -36.81 15.28 4.46
CA ASN A 73 -35.84 16.21 5.07
C ASN A 73 -34.42 15.63 4.98
N TYR A 74 -33.45 16.45 4.61
CA TYR A 74 -32.07 16.05 4.38
C TYR A 74 -31.08 16.82 5.24
N VAL A 75 -30.12 16.07 5.80
CA VAL A 75 -28.92 16.60 6.45
C VAL A 75 -27.72 16.07 5.68
N PHE A 76 -27.04 16.94 4.94
CA PHE A 76 -25.81 16.59 4.24
C PHE A 76 -24.61 16.96 5.12
N LEU A 77 -23.69 16.02 5.33
CA LEU A 77 -22.61 16.14 6.32
C LEU A 77 -21.34 16.82 5.79
N GLY A 78 -21.13 16.89 4.47
CA GLY A 78 -20.01 17.61 3.89
C GLY A 78 -19.44 16.91 2.66
N ASP A 79 -18.31 17.43 2.19
CA ASP A 79 -17.55 16.92 1.05
C ASP A 79 -18.42 16.75 -0.20
N TYR A 80 -18.99 17.86 -0.67
CA TYR A 80 -19.86 17.93 -1.83
C TYR A 80 -19.09 17.95 -3.15
N VAL A 81 -17.85 18.43 -3.09
CA VAL A 81 -17.00 18.72 -4.24
C VAL A 81 -15.70 17.90 -4.19
N ASP A 82 -14.88 18.05 -5.24
CA ASP A 82 -13.66 17.29 -5.51
C ASP A 82 -13.86 15.80 -5.74
N ARG A 83 -12.81 15.14 -6.26
CA ARG A 83 -12.67 13.68 -6.49
C ARG A 83 -13.66 13.06 -7.51
N GLY A 84 -14.88 13.59 -7.63
CA GLY A 84 -15.88 13.28 -8.66
C GLY A 84 -15.69 14.06 -9.97
N PHE A 85 -16.47 13.73 -11.01
CA PHE A 85 -16.44 14.44 -12.30
C PHE A 85 -17.46 15.59 -12.42
N TYR A 86 -18.38 15.68 -11.46
CA TYR A 86 -19.58 16.52 -11.50
C TYR A 86 -19.75 17.33 -10.20
N SER A 87 -18.65 17.84 -9.66
CA SER A 87 -18.68 18.64 -8.43
C SER A 87 -19.50 19.92 -8.62
N VAL A 88 -19.44 20.57 -9.78
CA VAL A 88 -20.22 21.78 -10.06
C VAL A 88 -21.73 21.49 -10.06
N GLU A 89 -22.18 20.45 -10.75
CA GLU A 89 -23.61 20.09 -10.80
C GLU A 89 -24.11 19.64 -9.42
N THR A 90 -23.27 18.91 -8.68
CA THR A 90 -23.59 18.44 -7.33
C THR A 90 -23.83 19.60 -6.38
N ILE A 91 -22.87 20.52 -6.24
CA ILE A 91 -23.00 21.64 -5.31
C ILE A 91 -24.09 22.62 -5.74
N LEU A 92 -24.24 22.90 -7.05
CA LEU A 92 -25.29 23.81 -7.54
C LEU A 92 -26.69 23.23 -7.31
N LEU A 93 -26.89 21.91 -7.47
CA LEU A 93 -28.15 21.26 -7.14
C LEU A 93 -28.46 21.44 -5.65
N LEU A 94 -27.50 21.13 -4.77
CA LEU A 94 -27.69 21.27 -3.32
C LEU A 94 -27.99 22.71 -2.89
N ILE A 95 -27.32 23.70 -3.50
CA ILE A 95 -27.61 25.13 -3.28
C ILE A 95 -29.04 25.48 -3.70
N CYS A 96 -29.47 25.04 -4.88
CA CYS A 96 -30.83 25.31 -5.35
C CYS A 96 -31.89 24.66 -4.44
N LEU A 97 -31.65 23.42 -3.99
CA LEU A 97 -32.54 22.72 -3.05
C LEU A 97 -32.59 23.44 -1.70
N LYS A 98 -31.45 23.91 -1.18
CA LYS A 98 -31.37 24.72 0.04
C LYS A 98 -32.14 26.02 -0.08
N LEU A 99 -32.01 26.74 -1.20
CA LEU A 99 -32.75 27.97 -1.44
C LEU A 99 -34.26 27.74 -1.56
N ARG A 100 -34.65 26.65 -2.23
CA ARG A 100 -36.06 26.34 -2.46
C ARG A 100 -36.77 25.85 -1.20
N TRP A 101 -36.09 25.06 -0.38
CA TRP A 101 -36.60 24.44 0.84
C TRP A 101 -35.63 24.58 2.01
N PRO A 102 -35.41 25.82 2.50
CA PRO A 102 -34.36 26.12 3.49
C PRO A 102 -34.54 25.42 4.83
N SER A 103 -35.77 25.08 5.21
CA SER A 103 -36.08 24.34 6.43
C SER A 103 -35.96 22.82 6.29
N ARG A 104 -35.84 22.28 5.07
CA ARG A 104 -35.80 20.84 4.80
C ARG A 104 -34.43 20.32 4.41
N VAL A 105 -33.56 21.18 3.88
CA VAL A 105 -32.21 20.82 3.47
C VAL A 105 -31.21 21.56 4.36
N THR A 106 -30.37 20.81 5.05
CA THR A 106 -29.28 21.34 5.87
C THR A 106 -27.95 20.90 5.26
N LEU A 107 -27.02 21.85 5.08
CA LEU A 107 -25.70 21.61 4.48
C LEU A 107 -24.62 21.92 5.52
N VAL A 108 -23.98 20.87 6.03
CA VAL A 108 -22.84 20.97 6.95
C VAL A 108 -21.56 21.18 6.17
N ARG A 109 -20.60 21.90 6.74
CA ARG A 109 -19.28 22.13 6.14
C ARG A 109 -18.37 20.93 6.35
N GLY A 110 -17.85 20.35 5.28
CA GLY A 110 -16.78 19.36 5.31
C GLY A 110 -15.40 19.96 5.08
N ASN A 111 -14.38 19.10 5.03
CA ASN A 111 -12.99 19.53 4.82
C ASN A 111 -12.72 19.91 3.35
N HIS A 112 -13.47 19.34 2.40
CA HIS A 112 -13.42 19.73 0.99
C HIS A 112 -14.14 21.04 0.69
N GLU A 113 -14.93 21.58 1.63
CA GLU A 113 -15.48 22.94 1.56
C GLU A 113 -14.44 23.99 2.00
N SER A 114 -13.23 23.91 1.44
CA SER A 114 -12.11 24.84 1.65
C SER A 114 -11.40 25.21 0.36
N ARG A 115 -10.86 26.43 0.29
CA ARG A 115 -10.11 26.89 -0.90
C ARG A 115 -8.83 26.08 -1.11
N ALA A 116 -8.15 25.70 -0.04
CA ALA A 116 -6.89 24.95 -0.11
C ALA A 116 -7.09 23.54 -0.69
N VAL A 117 -8.10 22.80 -0.21
CA VAL A 117 -8.38 21.44 -0.67
C VAL A 117 -8.90 21.45 -2.11
N THR A 118 -9.83 22.34 -2.45
CA THR A 118 -10.42 22.41 -3.80
C THR A 118 -9.45 22.78 -4.93
N GLN A 119 -8.33 23.43 -4.60
CA GLN A 119 -7.25 23.67 -5.56
C GLN A 119 -6.44 22.42 -5.88
N THR A 120 -6.28 21.53 -4.90
CA THR A 120 -5.48 20.31 -5.03
C THR A 120 -6.29 19.14 -5.59
N TYR A 121 -7.57 18.98 -5.22
CA TYR A 121 -8.34 17.75 -5.50
C TYR A 121 -9.35 17.83 -6.66
N GLY A 122 -9.31 18.92 -7.43
CA GLY A 122 -9.82 18.96 -8.79
C GLY A 122 -11.02 19.87 -9.04
N PHE A 123 -11.71 20.39 -8.01
CA PHE A 123 -12.85 21.28 -8.20
C PHE A 123 -12.47 22.59 -8.90
N TYR A 124 -11.33 23.19 -8.55
CA TYR A 124 -10.81 24.37 -9.27
C TYR A 124 -10.64 24.08 -10.77
N ALA A 125 -10.02 22.95 -11.10
CA ALA A 125 -9.79 22.53 -12.48
C ALA A 125 -11.11 22.24 -13.22
N GLU A 126 -12.11 21.67 -12.53
CA GLU A 126 -13.44 21.44 -13.10
C GLU A 126 -14.16 22.75 -13.47
N CYS A 127 -14.14 23.73 -12.56
CA CYS A 127 -14.71 25.07 -12.82
C CYS A 127 -14.03 25.73 -14.03
N MET A 128 -12.70 25.71 -14.09
CA MET A 128 -11.94 26.25 -15.22
C MET A 128 -12.28 25.54 -16.53
N ARG A 129 -12.44 24.22 -16.51
CA ARG A 129 -12.78 23.43 -17.70
C ARG A 129 -14.21 23.71 -18.20
N LYS A 130 -15.19 23.83 -17.31
CA LYS A 130 -16.61 23.99 -17.68
C LYS A 130 -16.97 25.44 -18.06
N TYR A 131 -16.33 26.42 -17.43
CA TYR A 131 -16.68 27.83 -17.57
C TYR A 131 -15.58 28.70 -18.20
N GLY A 132 -14.36 28.20 -18.31
CA GLY A 132 -13.21 28.97 -18.83
C GLY A 132 -12.73 30.07 -17.88
N THR A 133 -13.26 30.15 -16.66
CA THR A 133 -12.96 31.18 -15.66
C THR A 133 -12.96 30.61 -14.25
N ALA A 134 -12.14 31.20 -13.38
CA ALA A 134 -12.08 30.86 -11.95
C ALA A 134 -13.20 31.52 -11.13
N ALA A 135 -14.02 32.39 -11.75
CA ALA A 135 -15.08 33.12 -11.07
C ALA A 135 -16.10 32.21 -10.37
N ILE A 136 -16.48 31.10 -11.02
CA ILE A 136 -17.41 30.12 -10.44
C ILE A 136 -16.82 29.46 -9.19
N TRP A 137 -15.55 29.07 -9.25
CA TRP A 137 -14.85 28.51 -8.10
C TRP A 137 -14.82 29.52 -6.95
N GLN A 138 -14.49 30.79 -7.20
CA GLN A 138 -14.51 31.85 -6.19
C GLN A 138 -15.88 32.01 -5.54
N TYR A 139 -16.95 32.15 -6.34
CA TYR A 139 -18.32 32.34 -5.82
C TYR A 139 -18.77 31.18 -4.92
N ILE A 140 -18.45 29.94 -5.30
CA ILE A 140 -18.82 28.76 -4.53
C ILE A 140 -17.94 28.62 -3.28
N THR A 141 -16.62 28.83 -3.37
CA THR A 141 -15.76 28.77 -2.18
C THR A 141 -16.05 29.88 -1.17
N ASP A 142 -16.50 31.06 -1.63
CA ASP A 142 -16.94 32.13 -0.73
C ASP A 142 -18.25 31.79 -0.02
N LEU A 143 -19.10 30.94 -0.63
CA LEU A 143 -20.30 30.42 0.02
C LEU A 143 -19.97 29.39 1.10
N PHE A 144 -18.89 28.62 0.94
CA PHE A 144 -18.48 27.59 1.91
C PHE A 144 -18.22 28.15 3.31
N ASP A 145 -17.78 29.40 3.41
CA ASP A 145 -17.58 30.09 4.69
C ASP A 145 -18.88 30.29 5.49
N TYR A 146 -20.05 30.14 4.86
CA TYR A 146 -21.35 30.34 5.50
C TYR A 146 -22.03 29.04 5.94
N LEU A 147 -21.54 27.87 5.50
CA LEU A 147 -22.10 26.55 5.81
C LEU A 147 -22.08 26.27 7.32
N VAL A 148 -23.07 25.52 7.82
CA VAL A 148 -23.16 25.21 9.26
C VAL A 148 -22.09 24.19 9.67
N LEU A 149 -21.69 24.19 10.94
CA LEU A 149 -20.60 23.30 11.42
C LEU A 149 -21.12 21.99 12.00
N ALA A 150 -22.34 21.98 12.55
CA ALA A 150 -22.94 20.79 13.13
C ALA A 150 -24.48 20.85 13.10
N VAL A 151 -25.10 19.70 13.31
CA VAL A 151 -26.54 19.53 13.40
C VAL A 151 -26.88 18.73 14.66
N VAL A 152 -28.01 19.02 15.28
CA VAL A 152 -28.57 18.19 16.35
C VAL A 152 -29.97 17.76 15.94
N ILE A 153 -30.23 16.45 15.97
CA ILE A 153 -31.51 15.86 15.55
C ILE A 153 -32.30 15.48 16.80
N GLU A 154 -33.51 16.04 16.95
CA GLU A 154 -34.41 15.88 18.11
C GLU A 154 -33.70 16.01 19.48
N ASP A 155 -32.71 16.90 19.56
CA ASP A 155 -31.88 17.10 20.77
C ASP A 155 -31.20 15.83 21.30
N SER A 156 -31.04 14.80 20.46
CA SER A 156 -30.55 13.47 20.85
C SER A 156 -29.34 13.00 20.04
N ILE A 157 -29.31 13.27 18.74
CA ILE A 157 -28.23 12.82 17.85
C ILE A 157 -27.41 14.03 17.39
N PHE A 158 -26.11 14.03 17.68
CA PHE A 158 -25.19 15.05 17.22
C PHE A 158 -24.54 14.65 15.90
N CYS A 159 -24.65 15.52 14.91
CA CYS A 159 -24.18 15.33 13.55
C CYS A 159 -23.06 16.32 13.22
N VAL A 160 -21.93 15.82 12.71
CA VAL A 160 -20.76 16.63 12.33
C VAL A 160 -20.07 15.99 11.12
N HIS A 161 -19.24 16.72 10.36
CA HIS A 161 -18.49 16.11 9.25
C HIS A 161 -17.42 15.12 9.74
N GLY A 162 -16.41 15.65 10.44
CA GLY A 162 -15.27 14.89 10.95
C GLY A 162 -15.60 14.26 12.29
N GLY A 163 -15.40 14.97 13.40
CA GLY A 163 -15.49 14.34 14.70
C GLY A 163 -15.43 15.28 15.89
N LEU A 164 -15.08 14.73 17.05
CA LEU A 164 -14.96 15.50 18.29
C LEU A 164 -13.62 16.25 18.35
N SER A 165 -13.60 17.35 19.09
CA SER A 165 -12.39 18.17 19.32
C SER A 165 -12.01 18.17 20.79
N PRO A 166 -10.70 18.15 21.13
CA PRO A 166 -10.26 18.34 22.52
C PRO A 166 -10.61 19.72 23.07
N SER A 167 -10.86 20.71 22.21
CA SER A 167 -11.22 22.08 22.60
C SER A 167 -12.73 22.29 22.76
N ILE A 168 -13.55 21.29 22.42
CA ILE A 168 -15.02 21.37 22.44
C ILE A 168 -15.57 20.27 23.34
N HIS A 169 -16.10 20.67 24.48
CA HIS A 169 -16.78 19.80 25.43
C HIS A 169 -18.30 19.98 25.40
N THR A 170 -18.80 21.15 24.98
CA THR A 170 -20.24 21.44 24.89
C THR A 170 -20.67 21.93 23.52
N ILE A 171 -21.93 21.66 23.14
CA ILE A 171 -22.54 22.14 21.89
C ILE A 171 -22.53 23.69 21.84
N ASP A 172 -22.68 24.35 23.00
CA ASP A 172 -22.64 25.81 23.08
C ASP A 172 -21.29 26.39 22.66
N GLN A 173 -20.19 25.67 22.88
CA GLN A 173 -18.88 26.10 22.38
C GLN A 173 -18.82 26.11 20.86
N ILE A 174 -19.51 25.18 20.19
CA ILE A 174 -19.62 25.17 18.72
C ILE A 174 -20.40 26.39 18.23
N ARG A 175 -21.46 26.79 18.96
CA ARG A 175 -22.28 27.98 18.63
C ARG A 175 -21.47 29.28 18.65
N MET A 176 -20.36 29.33 19.39
CA MET A 176 -19.50 30.52 19.52
C MET A 176 -18.35 30.58 18.51
N ILE A 177 -18.12 29.53 17.72
CA ILE A 177 -17.04 29.51 16.72
C ILE A 177 -17.30 30.57 15.64
N ASP A 178 -16.30 31.38 15.31
CA ASP A 178 -16.37 32.21 14.11
C ASP A 178 -16.16 31.34 12.86
N ARG A 179 -17.28 31.06 12.16
CA ARG A 179 -17.30 30.18 10.99
C ARG A 179 -17.11 30.90 9.65
N PHE A 180 -17.31 32.23 9.60
CA PHE A 180 -17.31 33.05 8.37
C PHE A 180 -15.90 33.36 7.86
N ARG A 181 -15.10 32.31 7.73
CA ARG A 181 -13.71 32.34 7.34
C ARG A 181 -13.31 30.99 6.78
N GLU A 182 -12.16 30.98 6.11
CA GLU A 182 -11.53 29.74 5.68
C GLU A 182 -11.24 28.82 6.87
N ILE A 183 -11.28 27.50 6.64
CA ILE A 183 -10.95 26.51 7.68
C ILE A 183 -9.49 26.73 8.11
N PRO A 184 -9.22 27.02 9.40
CA PRO A 184 -7.87 27.20 9.89
C PRO A 184 -7.08 25.89 9.86
N HIS A 185 -5.75 25.96 9.89
CA HIS A 185 -4.91 24.77 9.96
C HIS A 185 -5.03 24.01 11.29
N GLU A 186 -5.41 24.70 12.37
CA GLU A 186 -5.58 24.14 13.71
C GLU A 186 -6.74 24.78 14.47
N GLY A 187 -7.21 24.10 15.52
CA GLY A 187 -8.23 24.58 16.43
C GLY A 187 -9.61 23.99 16.19
N ALA A 188 -10.56 24.41 17.03
CA ALA A 188 -11.90 23.81 17.16
C ALA A 188 -12.63 23.56 15.82
N MET A 189 -12.56 24.51 14.88
CA MET A 189 -13.21 24.35 13.57
C MET A 189 -12.51 23.32 12.68
N ALA A 190 -11.17 23.28 12.68
CA ALA A 190 -10.39 22.31 11.95
C ALA A 190 -10.63 20.90 12.50
N ASP A 191 -10.67 20.78 13.82
CA ASP A 191 -10.91 19.51 14.50
C ASP A 191 -12.27 18.92 14.15
N LEU A 192 -13.34 19.73 14.11
CA LEU A 192 -14.69 19.29 13.77
C LEU A 192 -14.79 18.67 12.36
N VAL A 193 -13.95 19.11 11.42
CA VAL A 193 -13.98 18.63 10.03
C VAL A 193 -12.90 17.58 9.71
N TRP A 194 -11.88 17.40 10.56
CA TRP A 194 -10.74 16.50 10.31
C TRP A 194 -10.55 15.36 11.33
N SER A 195 -11.23 15.40 12.47
CA SER A 195 -11.00 14.40 13.53
C SER A 195 -11.67 13.07 13.24
N ASP A 196 -11.02 11.96 13.59
CA ASP A 196 -11.45 10.57 13.35
C ASP A 196 -11.66 9.76 14.64
N PRO A 197 -12.63 8.84 14.70
CA PRO A 197 -12.71 7.89 15.80
C PRO A 197 -11.52 6.92 15.74
N ALA A 198 -10.92 6.65 16.90
CA ALA A 198 -9.83 5.68 16.99
C ALA A 198 -10.33 4.27 16.60
N PRO A 199 -9.60 3.52 15.75
CA PRO A 199 -10.05 2.23 15.25
C PRO A 199 -10.16 1.19 16.37
N ILE A 200 -11.29 0.48 16.45
CA ILE A 200 -11.48 -0.67 17.33
C ILE A 200 -10.65 -1.81 16.75
N THR A 201 -9.44 -2.01 17.26
CA THR A 201 -8.60 -3.13 16.87
C THR A 201 -8.47 -4.07 18.07
N HIS A 202 -9.08 -5.25 17.98
CA HIS A 202 -8.73 -6.40 18.85
C HIS A 202 -7.35 -7.01 18.47
N LEU A 203 -6.53 -6.26 17.73
CA LEU A 203 -5.18 -6.63 17.29
C LEU A 203 -4.26 -5.43 17.56
N PRO A 204 -3.23 -5.58 18.41
CA PRO A 204 -2.31 -4.49 18.70
C PRO A 204 -1.49 -4.15 17.45
N ASN A 205 -1.62 -2.90 16.97
CA ASN A 205 -0.78 -2.33 15.92
C ASN A 205 0.56 -1.88 16.55
N PRO A 206 1.73 -2.41 16.14
CA PRO A 206 2.99 -2.16 16.84
C PRO A 206 3.59 -0.75 16.59
N ARG A 207 2.87 0.16 15.92
CA ARG A 207 3.27 1.58 15.78
C ARG A 207 2.69 2.51 16.86
N PHE A 208 1.82 1.99 17.74
CA PHE A 208 1.30 2.74 18.89
C PHE A 208 1.39 1.82 20.12
N THR A 209 2.15 2.25 21.13
CA THR A 209 2.36 1.46 22.35
C THR A 209 1.04 1.17 23.07
N THR A 210 0.94 -0.06 23.57
CA THR A 210 0.14 -0.56 24.70
C THR A 210 -1.05 0.28 25.20
N ALA A 211 -2.25 -0.23 24.93
CA ALA A 211 -3.28 -0.52 25.95
C ALA A 211 -4.43 -1.27 25.27
N GLY A 212 -4.96 -2.30 25.93
CA GLY A 212 -6.26 -2.86 25.56
C GLY A 212 -7.35 -1.78 25.63
N ASP A 213 -8.54 -2.12 25.12
CA ASP A 213 -9.71 -1.27 24.88
C ASP A 213 -10.18 -0.33 26.03
N ASP A 214 -9.48 -0.25 27.17
CA ASP A 214 -9.85 0.47 28.38
C ASP A 214 -8.78 1.41 29.00
N ALA A 215 -7.57 1.61 28.45
CA ALA A 215 -6.52 2.36 29.17
C ALA A 215 -5.89 3.62 28.55
N ARG A 216 -6.45 4.22 27.48
CA ARG A 216 -6.11 5.61 27.09
C ARG A 216 -7.37 6.39 26.72
N GLY A 217 -7.93 7.09 27.69
CA GLY A 217 -9.18 7.83 27.61
C GLY A 217 -9.12 9.17 26.86
N ASP A 218 -8.04 9.46 26.12
CA ASP A 218 -7.74 10.81 25.62
C ASP A 218 -7.66 10.90 24.09
N PHE A 219 -7.76 12.14 23.58
CA PHE A 219 -7.50 12.49 22.18
C PHE A 219 -6.04 12.20 21.80
N GLN A 220 -5.80 11.70 20.58
CA GLN A 220 -4.48 11.51 20.00
C GLN A 220 -4.32 12.35 18.74
N ILE A 221 -3.08 12.70 18.37
CA ILE A 221 -2.84 13.47 17.14
C ILE A 221 -3.19 12.61 15.92
N SER A 222 -3.98 13.16 15.00
CA SER A 222 -4.34 12.46 13.76
C SER A 222 -3.10 12.21 12.89
N PRO A 223 -2.92 11.00 12.33
CA PRO A 223 -1.86 10.72 11.37
C PRO A 223 -2.02 11.51 10.06
N ARG A 224 -3.18 12.13 9.82
CA ARG A 224 -3.44 13.01 8.67
C ARG A 224 -2.73 14.36 8.76
N GLY A 225 -2.16 14.69 9.92
CA GLY A 225 -1.55 16.01 10.17
C GLY A 225 -2.54 17.15 10.41
N ALA A 226 -3.85 16.84 10.48
CA ALA A 226 -4.93 17.75 10.88
C ALA A 226 -5.99 16.97 11.68
N GLY A 227 -6.57 17.60 12.70
CA GLY A 227 -7.54 16.98 13.61
C GLY A 227 -6.94 15.97 14.59
N TYR A 228 -7.82 15.23 15.27
CA TYR A 228 -7.45 14.28 16.33
C TYR A 228 -8.11 12.90 16.14
N LEU A 229 -7.50 11.86 16.70
CA LEU A 229 -8.17 10.59 16.96
C LEU A 229 -8.86 10.62 18.32
N PHE A 230 -10.14 10.26 18.40
CA PHE A 230 -10.89 10.24 19.67
C PHE A 230 -11.41 8.84 20.03
N GLY A 231 -11.32 8.49 21.30
CA GLY A 231 -11.71 7.16 21.81
C GLY A 231 -13.14 7.08 22.36
N LYS A 232 -13.50 5.87 22.79
CA LYS A 232 -14.80 5.54 23.40
C LYS A 232 -15.13 6.37 24.65
N GLN A 233 -14.15 6.58 25.52
CA GLN A 233 -14.35 7.33 26.78
C GLN A 233 -14.65 8.81 26.52
N VAL A 234 -13.87 9.46 25.65
CA VAL A 234 -14.11 10.83 25.18
C VAL A 234 -15.52 10.98 24.60
N THR A 235 -15.92 10.02 23.77
CA THR A 235 -17.25 10.02 23.16
C THR A 235 -18.36 9.94 24.20
N ARG A 236 -18.26 9.01 25.16
CA ARG A 236 -19.23 8.90 26.26
C ARG A 236 -19.32 10.19 27.06
N GLN A 237 -18.17 10.74 27.45
CA GLN A 237 -18.12 11.97 28.22
C GLN A 237 -18.77 13.15 27.48
N PHE A 238 -18.51 13.30 26.18
CA PHE A 238 -19.13 14.35 25.37
C PHE A 238 -20.65 14.17 25.29
N LEU A 239 -21.12 12.94 25.05
CA LEU A 239 -22.55 12.63 24.99
C LEU A 239 -23.24 12.90 26.33
N ASP A 240 -22.64 12.45 27.44
CA ASP A 240 -23.17 12.64 28.79
C ASP A 240 -23.27 14.12 29.18
N ILE A 241 -22.22 14.92 28.90
CA ILE A 241 -22.19 16.36 29.22
C ILE A 241 -23.30 17.11 28.47
N ASN A 242 -23.58 16.70 27.23
CA ASN A 242 -24.54 17.39 26.37
C ASN A 242 -25.94 16.78 26.39
N GLY A 243 -26.16 15.70 27.15
CA GLY A 243 -27.44 15.01 27.21
C GLY A 243 -27.85 14.33 25.90
N LEU A 244 -26.87 13.89 25.10
CA LEU A 244 -27.08 13.29 23.79
C LEU A 244 -26.95 11.76 23.86
N GLY A 245 -27.56 11.05 22.91
CA GLY A 245 -27.51 9.59 22.83
C GLY A 245 -26.52 9.04 21.79
N HIS A 246 -26.16 9.82 20.77
CA HIS A 246 -25.37 9.32 19.64
C HIS A 246 -24.62 10.41 18.87
N VAL A 247 -23.45 10.07 18.31
CA VAL A 247 -22.71 10.90 17.34
C VAL A 247 -22.81 10.27 15.95
N CYS A 248 -23.27 11.04 14.96
CA CYS A 248 -23.26 10.66 13.55
C CYS A 248 -22.28 11.54 12.78
N ARG A 249 -21.41 10.94 11.98
CA ARG A 249 -20.36 11.65 11.22
C ARG A 249 -20.15 11.12 9.81
N ALA A 250 -19.27 11.76 9.04
CA ALA A 250 -18.90 11.39 7.67
C ALA A 250 -17.37 11.29 7.53
N HIS A 251 -16.70 11.85 6.52
CA HIS A 251 -15.24 12.03 6.38
C HIS A 251 -14.33 10.77 6.23
N GLN A 252 -14.73 9.59 6.70
CA GLN A 252 -13.90 8.38 6.62
C GLN A 252 -14.55 7.34 5.71
N LEU A 253 -13.79 6.90 4.69
CA LEU A 253 -14.23 5.88 3.74
C LEU A 253 -14.67 4.61 4.46
N CYS A 254 -15.93 4.22 4.25
CA CYS A 254 -16.51 3.00 4.77
C CYS A 254 -16.78 2.02 3.62
N MET A 255 -16.16 0.84 3.65
CA MET A 255 -16.31 -0.16 2.57
C MET A 255 -17.76 -0.63 2.39
N GLU A 256 -18.52 -0.76 3.47
CA GLU A 256 -19.93 -1.13 3.46
C GLU A 256 -20.88 0.08 3.36
N GLY A 257 -20.33 1.29 3.18
CA GLY A 257 -21.10 2.54 3.14
C GLY A 257 -21.39 3.14 4.51
N PHE A 258 -21.21 2.41 5.60
CA PHE A 258 -21.27 2.94 6.96
C PHE A 258 -20.38 2.15 7.91
N GLN A 259 -20.15 2.68 9.10
CA GLN A 259 -19.45 2.00 10.19
C GLN A 259 -20.04 2.42 11.54
N ILE A 260 -20.25 1.46 12.43
CA ILE A 260 -20.70 1.73 13.81
C ILE A 260 -19.54 1.43 14.76
N MET A 261 -19.26 2.36 15.68
CA MET A 261 -18.12 2.31 16.60
C MET A 261 -18.56 2.60 18.04
N PHE A 262 -17.71 2.16 18.98
CA PHE A 262 -17.81 2.41 20.42
C PHE A 262 -19.14 1.94 21.05
N ASP A 263 -19.59 0.72 20.74
CA ASP A 263 -20.87 0.17 21.20
C ASP A 263 -22.08 1.04 20.78
N ASP A 264 -22.13 1.43 19.50
CA ASP A 264 -23.22 2.24 18.94
C ASP A 264 -23.31 3.68 19.48
N LEU A 265 -22.20 4.22 19.98
CA LEU A 265 -22.09 5.64 20.35
C LEU A 265 -21.71 6.53 19.16
N VAL A 266 -21.02 5.98 18.16
CA VAL A 266 -20.61 6.72 16.95
C VAL A 266 -20.99 5.94 15.71
N SER A 267 -21.59 6.60 14.74
CA SER A 267 -21.78 6.08 13.39
C SER A 267 -21.10 6.97 12.35
N THR A 268 -20.35 6.36 11.45
CA THR A 268 -19.84 7.01 10.24
C THR A 268 -20.71 6.61 9.05
N VAL A 269 -21.19 7.59 8.30
CA VAL A 269 -22.00 7.41 7.08
C VAL A 269 -21.16 7.86 5.89
N TRP A 270 -21.11 7.04 4.85
CA TRP A 270 -20.40 7.32 3.60
C TRP A 270 -21.35 7.17 2.42
N SER A 271 -21.63 8.25 1.69
CA SER A 271 -22.70 8.26 0.67
C SER A 271 -22.18 8.24 -0.78
N ALA A 272 -20.88 8.05 -0.98
CA ALA A 272 -20.20 8.04 -2.27
C ALA A 272 -19.78 6.60 -2.67
N PRO A 273 -20.59 5.85 -3.43
CA PRO A 273 -20.30 4.47 -3.78
C PRO A 273 -19.22 4.41 -4.86
N ASN A 274 -18.36 3.38 -4.82
CA ASN A 274 -17.21 3.27 -5.69
C ASN A 274 -16.40 4.59 -5.71
N TYR A 275 -16.02 5.07 -4.52
CA TYR A 275 -15.37 6.36 -4.30
C TYR A 275 -14.19 6.57 -5.24
N CYS A 276 -14.04 7.81 -5.72
CA CYS A 276 -13.08 8.20 -6.77
C CYS A 276 -13.24 7.37 -8.09
N TYR A 277 -14.38 6.70 -8.29
CA TYR A 277 -14.72 5.74 -9.36
C TYR A 277 -13.98 4.41 -9.29
N ARG A 278 -13.50 4.06 -8.11
CA ARG A 278 -12.31 3.25 -8.06
C ARG A 278 -12.30 2.30 -6.85
N ALA A 279 -12.52 2.81 -5.63
CA ALA A 279 -12.36 2.08 -4.37
C ALA A 279 -13.30 0.87 -4.16
N GLY A 280 -14.30 0.62 -5.02
CA GLY A 280 -15.18 -0.56 -4.94
C GLY A 280 -16.08 -0.63 -3.71
N ASN A 281 -16.18 0.42 -2.90
CA ASN A 281 -17.03 0.48 -1.71
C ASN A 281 -18.51 0.64 -2.06
N MET A 282 -19.37 0.22 -1.14
CA MET A 282 -20.80 0.57 -1.12
C MET A 282 -21.00 1.96 -0.50
N ALA A 283 -22.18 2.53 -0.67
CA ALA A 283 -22.61 3.75 0.01
C ALA A 283 -23.82 3.50 0.89
N SER A 284 -24.03 4.35 1.88
CA SER A 284 -25.22 4.35 2.73
C SER A 284 -25.73 5.76 2.95
N VAL A 285 -27.02 5.87 3.21
CA VAL A 285 -27.62 7.02 3.92
C VAL A 285 -28.25 6.53 5.21
N LEU A 286 -28.21 7.35 6.25
CA LEU A 286 -28.83 7.02 7.53
C LEU A 286 -30.23 7.66 7.58
N GLN A 287 -31.26 6.82 7.57
CA GLN A 287 -32.65 7.25 7.76
C GLN A 287 -32.96 7.25 9.26
N ILE A 288 -33.42 8.39 9.76
CA ILE A 288 -33.86 8.56 11.14
C ILE A 288 -35.38 8.70 11.10
N GLY A 289 -36.08 7.76 11.71
CA GLY A 289 -37.53 7.77 11.76
C GLY A 289 -38.10 8.57 12.93
N PRO A 290 -39.44 8.67 13.06
CA PRO A 290 -40.10 9.53 14.03
C PRO A 290 -39.84 9.17 15.50
N GLU A 291 -39.47 7.92 15.80
CA GLU A 291 -39.12 7.45 17.14
C GLU A 291 -37.60 7.39 17.35
N LEU A 292 -36.83 8.06 16.48
CA LEU A 292 -35.36 8.05 16.43
C LEU A 292 -34.76 6.68 16.11
N GLU A 293 -35.52 5.81 15.45
CA GLU A 293 -35.01 4.59 14.87
C GLU A 293 -34.01 4.92 13.75
N ARG A 294 -32.84 4.28 13.80
CA ARG A 294 -31.72 4.50 12.88
C ARG A 294 -31.62 3.33 11.91
N PHE A 295 -31.80 3.60 10.61
CA PHE A 295 -31.71 2.60 9.56
C PHE A 295 -30.70 3.02 8.47
N PHE A 296 -29.66 2.21 8.30
CA PHE A 296 -28.67 2.40 7.24
C PHE A 296 -29.18 1.78 5.94
N ASN A 297 -29.46 2.63 4.96
CA ASN A 297 -29.90 2.20 3.64
C ASN A 297 -28.70 2.15 2.70
N VAL A 298 -28.18 0.93 2.50
CA VAL A 298 -26.95 0.66 1.74
C VAL A 298 -27.27 0.44 0.26
N PHE A 299 -26.55 1.11 -0.62
CA PHE A 299 -26.71 1.06 -2.07
C PHE A 299 -25.36 1.05 -2.80
N GLY A 300 -25.38 0.49 -4.00
CA GLY A 300 -24.23 0.44 -4.89
C GLY A 300 -24.15 1.66 -5.81
N PRO A 301 -23.11 1.74 -6.66
CA PRO A 301 -22.98 2.80 -7.65
C PRO A 301 -24.20 2.87 -8.58
N ALA A 302 -24.62 4.10 -8.94
CA ALA A 302 -25.64 4.30 -9.96
C ALA A 302 -25.26 3.58 -11.27
N PRO A 303 -26.24 2.99 -12.01
CA PRO A 303 -25.95 2.18 -13.20
C PRO A 303 -25.10 2.92 -14.25
N ASP A 304 -24.15 2.20 -14.87
CA ASP A 304 -23.21 2.74 -15.86
C ASP A 304 -23.88 3.42 -17.06
N ASP A 305 -25.08 2.96 -17.45
CA ASP A 305 -25.87 3.55 -18.54
C ASP A 305 -26.26 5.03 -18.27
N CYS A 306 -26.24 5.46 -17.01
CA CYS A 306 -26.51 6.84 -16.59
C CYS A 306 -25.24 7.70 -16.50
N ARG A 307 -24.04 7.11 -16.51
CA ARG A 307 -22.76 7.80 -16.23
C ARG A 307 -22.04 8.14 -17.53
N GLU A 308 -22.19 9.37 -18.01
CA GLU A 308 -21.25 9.92 -19.01
C GLU A 308 -19.93 10.31 -18.32
N THR A 309 -18.77 10.03 -18.92
CA THR A 309 -17.47 10.45 -18.40
C THR A 309 -16.92 11.57 -19.30
N PRO A 310 -16.76 12.82 -18.82
CA PRO A 310 -16.18 13.88 -19.64
C PRO A 310 -14.72 13.56 -20.02
N MET A 311 -14.35 13.67 -21.30
CA MET A 311 -12.95 13.55 -21.74
C MET A 311 -12.08 14.57 -20.98
N LYS A 312 -11.04 14.11 -20.26
CA LYS A 312 -10.01 14.98 -19.69
C LYS A 312 -9.07 15.42 -20.82
N ASP A 313 -9.11 16.70 -21.19
CA ASP A 313 -8.10 17.30 -22.08
C ASP A 313 -6.73 17.34 -21.40
N ALA A 314 -5.70 16.99 -22.17
CA ALA A 314 -4.32 16.76 -21.72
C ALA A 314 -3.48 18.04 -21.48
N SER A 315 -4.08 19.17 -21.08
CA SER A 315 -3.39 20.48 -21.11
C SER A 315 -3.31 21.28 -19.81
N SER A 316 -3.59 20.70 -18.63
CA SER A 316 -3.40 21.41 -17.34
C SER A 316 -2.26 20.86 -16.46
N ALA A 317 -1.42 19.95 -16.98
CA ALA A 317 -0.28 19.38 -16.24
C ALA A 317 1.02 20.22 -16.29
N ALA A 318 0.93 21.50 -16.65
CA ALA A 318 2.09 22.39 -16.77
C ALA A 318 1.86 23.75 -16.09
N ASN A 319 1.72 23.75 -14.75
CA ASN A 319 2.24 24.77 -13.82
C ASN A 319 1.62 24.59 -12.44
N GLY A 320 2.44 24.22 -11.45
CA GLY A 320 2.06 24.16 -10.04
C GLY A 320 2.87 23.12 -9.27
N GLY A 321 4.04 23.52 -8.77
CA GLY A 321 4.79 22.74 -7.79
C GLY A 321 4.25 23.02 -6.38
N GLY A 322 3.93 21.97 -5.63
CA GLY A 322 3.53 22.03 -4.23
C GLY A 322 3.29 20.61 -3.69
N ASN A 323 4.06 20.22 -2.67
CA ASN A 323 3.94 18.95 -1.96
C ASN A 323 2.59 18.86 -1.23
N GLY A 324 1.86 17.78 -1.45
CA GLY A 324 0.68 17.38 -0.69
C GLY A 324 0.46 15.89 -0.88
N LEU A 325 0.53 15.15 0.22
CA LEU A 325 0.32 13.71 0.31
C LEU A 325 -1.14 13.39 -0.01
N ASP A 326 -1.39 12.42 -0.89
CA ASP A 326 -2.59 11.59 -0.80
C ASP A 326 -2.45 10.31 -1.63
N GLU A 327 -2.67 9.19 -0.94
CA GLU A 327 -2.79 7.84 -1.46
C GLU A 327 -4.25 7.52 -1.88
N ASP A 328 -4.36 6.39 -2.57
CA ASP A 328 -5.53 5.52 -2.76
C ASP A 328 -6.45 5.70 -3.96
N ASP A 329 -5.90 5.19 -5.08
CA ASP A 329 -6.26 3.91 -5.74
C ASP A 329 -7.54 3.74 -6.54
N ASP A 330 -7.37 3.28 -7.81
CA ASP A 330 -8.21 2.40 -8.68
C ASP A 330 -8.56 3.01 -10.07
N VAL A 331 -9.26 2.37 -11.01
CA VAL A 331 -9.17 1.08 -11.75
C VAL A 331 -10.01 1.33 -13.03
N SER A 332 -9.59 0.73 -14.14
CA SER A 332 -10.06 0.88 -15.54
C SER A 332 -11.50 0.44 -15.87
N ASP A 333 -12.08 1.01 -16.94
CA ASP A 333 -13.21 0.44 -17.72
C ASP A 333 -12.71 -0.11 -19.07
N SER A 334 -13.11 -1.35 -19.43
CA SER A 334 -12.96 -1.89 -20.78
C SER A 334 -14.19 -2.73 -21.15
N GLY A 335 -14.82 -2.33 -22.26
CA GLY A 335 -16.18 -2.73 -22.62
C GLY A 335 -16.31 -4.14 -23.19
N VAL A 336 -17.44 -4.76 -22.84
CA VAL A 336 -18.02 -5.94 -23.50
C VAL A 336 -19.49 -5.63 -23.80
N THR A 337 -19.93 -5.90 -25.03
CA THR A 337 -21.21 -5.42 -25.57
C THR A 337 -22.44 -6.19 -25.06
N LEU A 338 -23.57 -5.48 -25.01
CA LEU A 338 -24.85 -5.86 -24.40
C LEU A 338 -25.49 -7.16 -24.95
N GLU A 339 -25.15 -7.56 -26.18
CA GLU A 339 -25.69 -8.78 -26.80
C GLU A 339 -25.05 -10.07 -26.29
N GLN A 340 -23.78 -10.03 -25.85
CA GLN A 340 -23.10 -11.20 -25.28
C GLN A 340 -23.63 -11.55 -23.88
N ARG A 341 -24.27 -10.60 -23.18
CA ARG A 341 -24.89 -10.82 -21.85
C ARG A 341 -26.25 -11.55 -21.93
N ARG A 342 -26.94 -11.57 -23.07
CA ARG A 342 -28.28 -12.19 -23.19
C ARG A 342 -28.25 -13.69 -23.49
N ALA A 343 -27.19 -14.21 -24.11
CA ALA A 343 -27.09 -15.63 -24.48
C ALA A 343 -26.77 -16.57 -23.31
N LEU A 344 -26.31 -16.06 -22.16
CA LEU A 344 -25.90 -16.87 -20.99
C LEU A 344 -26.98 -17.03 -19.91
N ARG A 345 -28.18 -16.45 -20.07
CA ARG A 345 -29.22 -16.43 -19.02
C ARG A 345 -30.37 -17.43 -19.20
N ILE A 346 -30.39 -18.24 -20.26
CA ILE A 346 -31.45 -19.23 -20.52
C ILE A 346 -30.84 -20.59 -20.85
N ARG A 347 -30.25 -21.26 -19.85
CA ARG A 347 -30.12 -22.73 -19.77
C ARG A 347 -29.47 -23.08 -18.43
N GLY A 348 -30.26 -23.63 -17.50
CA GLY A 348 -29.72 -24.23 -16.27
C GLY A 348 -30.55 -24.00 -15.01
N ARG A 349 -31.85 -24.32 -15.03
CA ARG A 349 -32.61 -24.55 -13.79
C ARG A 349 -33.52 -25.77 -13.95
N ARG A 350 -32.98 -26.95 -13.64
CA ARG A 350 -33.71 -28.13 -13.14
C ARG A 350 -32.74 -28.88 -12.22
N GLY A 351 -33.18 -29.11 -10.99
CA GLY A 351 -32.30 -29.34 -9.84
C GLY A 351 -31.76 -30.74 -9.67
N SER A 352 -30.81 -30.84 -8.74
CA SER A 352 -30.55 -31.99 -7.89
C SER A 352 -29.70 -31.56 -6.71
N ASN A 353 -30.09 -31.98 -5.51
CA ASN A 353 -29.40 -31.83 -4.23
C ASN A 353 -27.90 -32.16 -4.30
N GLY A 354 -27.06 -31.42 -3.57
CA GLY A 354 -25.68 -31.80 -3.29
C GLY A 354 -24.83 -30.68 -2.68
N SER A 355 -24.65 -30.74 -1.35
CA SER A 355 -23.53 -30.21 -0.54
C SER A 355 -22.99 -28.80 -0.82
N GLY A 356 -23.24 -27.90 0.14
CA GLY A 356 -22.63 -26.58 0.21
C GLY A 356 -21.10 -26.63 0.36
N GLY A 357 -20.42 -25.76 -0.38
CA GLY A 357 -19.02 -25.42 -0.16
C GLY A 357 -18.92 -24.51 1.07
N VAL A 358 -18.46 -25.09 2.18
CA VAL A 358 -18.12 -24.39 3.41
C VAL A 358 -16.93 -23.46 3.14
N VAL A 359 -17.11 -22.16 3.31
CA VAL A 359 -16.01 -21.24 3.66
C VAL A 359 -15.48 -21.74 5.00
N ARG A 360 -14.30 -22.37 4.98
CA ARG A 360 -13.63 -22.75 6.22
C ARG A 360 -13.07 -21.49 6.84
N ASP A 361 -13.74 -21.07 7.90
CA ASP A 361 -13.16 -20.32 8.99
C ASP A 361 -11.78 -20.93 9.32
N VAL A 362 -10.70 -20.14 9.27
CA VAL A 362 -9.38 -20.56 9.75
C VAL A 362 -9.42 -20.45 11.27
N GLY A 363 -10.22 -21.31 11.88
CA GLY A 363 -10.17 -21.56 13.32
C GLY A 363 -8.80 -22.14 13.70
N ASP A 364 -8.49 -22.00 14.99
CA ASP A 364 -7.32 -22.35 15.83
C ASP A 364 -6.60 -23.72 15.57
N SER A 365 -6.52 -24.13 14.32
CA SER A 365 -6.01 -25.41 13.85
C SER A 365 -4.63 -25.21 13.23
N ASN A 366 -3.64 -25.95 13.74
CA ASN A 366 -2.26 -26.01 13.23
C ASN A 366 -2.16 -26.66 11.84
N SER A 367 -3.10 -26.43 10.92
CA SER A 367 -3.13 -27.14 9.64
C SER A 367 -3.68 -26.29 8.49
N PHE A 368 -2.79 -25.94 7.57
CA PHE A 368 -3.14 -25.55 6.20
C PHE A 368 -3.11 -26.82 5.34
N SER A 369 -4.24 -27.20 4.74
CA SER A 369 -4.28 -28.32 3.79
C SER A 369 -3.81 -27.83 2.42
N ASN A 370 -2.76 -28.48 1.88
CA ASN A 370 -2.08 -28.10 0.64
C ASN A 370 -3.06 -27.70 -0.48
N PRO A 371 -3.04 -26.45 -0.98
CA PRO A 371 -3.81 -26.06 -2.14
C PRO A 371 -3.33 -26.86 -3.35
N ASN A 372 -4.22 -27.09 -4.32
CA ASN A 372 -3.89 -27.81 -5.54
C ASN A 372 -2.98 -26.93 -6.44
N VAL A 373 -1.71 -26.77 -6.05
CA VAL A 373 -0.70 -25.98 -6.75
C VAL A 373 -0.11 -26.82 -7.88
N PRO A 374 -0.12 -26.34 -9.14
CA PRO A 374 0.55 -27.03 -10.22
C PRO A 374 2.05 -27.13 -9.93
N THR A 375 2.63 -28.32 -10.08
CA THR A 375 4.05 -28.59 -9.77
C THR A 375 4.98 -28.62 -10.99
N GLY A 376 4.41 -28.37 -12.17
CA GLY A 376 5.12 -28.28 -13.46
C GLY A 376 5.98 -27.02 -13.57
N LEU A 377 6.96 -27.06 -14.47
CA LEU A 377 7.69 -25.88 -14.92
C LEU A 377 6.73 -25.00 -15.72
N PHE A 378 6.73 -23.68 -15.50
CA PHE A 378 5.87 -22.77 -16.22
C PHE A 378 6.60 -22.20 -17.44
N ILE A 379 6.26 -22.71 -18.63
CA ILE A 379 6.86 -22.33 -19.90
C ILE A 379 5.74 -22.02 -20.87
N ASN A 380 5.81 -20.86 -21.53
CA ASN A 380 4.85 -20.49 -22.57
C ASN A 380 3.37 -20.54 -22.11
N ASN A 381 3.07 -20.06 -20.90
CA ASN A 381 1.75 -20.11 -20.25
C ASN A 381 1.21 -21.52 -19.94
N GLU A 382 2.05 -22.55 -20.00
CA GLU A 382 1.68 -23.94 -19.70
C GLU A 382 2.55 -24.50 -18.57
N PHE A 383 1.96 -25.34 -17.73
CA PHE A 383 2.70 -26.14 -16.76
C PHE A 383 3.13 -27.46 -17.42
N VAL A 384 4.44 -27.67 -17.55
CA VAL A 384 5.03 -28.83 -18.23
C VAL A 384 5.92 -29.64 -17.29
N ALA A 385 6.04 -30.95 -17.54
CA ALA A 385 7.04 -31.77 -16.89
C ALA A 385 8.46 -31.33 -17.32
N SER A 386 9.45 -31.53 -16.46
CA SER A 386 10.84 -31.35 -16.85
C SER A 386 11.22 -32.33 -17.96
N LYS A 387 12.11 -31.93 -18.87
CA LYS A 387 12.58 -32.81 -19.96
C LYS A 387 13.22 -34.09 -19.44
N SER A 388 13.85 -34.03 -18.27
CA SER A 388 14.46 -35.19 -17.61
C SER A 388 13.46 -36.08 -16.85
N GLY A 389 12.25 -35.57 -16.58
CA GLY A 389 11.26 -36.20 -15.70
C GLY A 389 11.63 -36.16 -14.21
N LYS A 390 12.77 -35.56 -13.84
CA LYS A 390 13.20 -35.46 -12.44
C LYS A 390 12.33 -34.48 -11.65
N THR A 391 12.15 -34.80 -10.38
CA THR A 391 11.49 -33.95 -9.38
C THR A 391 12.36 -33.84 -8.12
N PHE A 392 12.08 -32.85 -7.29
CA PHE A 392 12.59 -32.74 -5.93
C PHE A 392 11.46 -32.36 -4.95
N GLU A 393 11.62 -32.73 -3.70
CA GLU A 393 10.65 -32.43 -2.64
C GLU A 393 10.90 -31.03 -2.04
N THR A 394 9.83 -30.28 -1.81
CA THR A 394 9.83 -29.12 -0.91
C THR A 394 9.45 -29.58 0.50
N TYR A 395 9.82 -28.84 1.54
CA TYR A 395 9.68 -29.28 2.94
C TYR A 395 9.03 -28.21 3.79
N ASP A 396 8.12 -28.61 4.67
CA ASP A 396 7.47 -27.74 5.64
C ASP A 396 8.45 -27.42 6.76
N PRO A 397 8.87 -26.15 6.94
CA PRO A 397 9.87 -25.81 7.96
C PRO A 397 9.36 -25.99 9.40
N ASN A 398 8.03 -26.06 9.59
CA ASN A 398 7.41 -26.25 10.91
C ASN A 398 7.65 -27.65 11.46
N ASN A 399 7.87 -28.65 10.60
CA ASN A 399 8.01 -30.06 11.01
C ASN A 399 9.06 -30.87 10.25
N GLY A 400 9.63 -30.32 9.17
CA GLY A 400 10.63 -30.97 8.32
C GLY A 400 10.08 -32.06 7.40
N LYS A 401 8.76 -32.16 7.23
CA LYS A 401 8.11 -33.17 6.36
C LYS A 401 7.94 -32.63 4.94
N PRO A 402 7.95 -33.49 3.90
CA PRO A 402 7.70 -33.07 2.53
C PRO A 402 6.32 -32.40 2.36
N ILE A 403 6.26 -31.32 1.58
CA ILE A 403 5.01 -30.65 1.17
C ILE A 403 4.54 -31.20 -0.17
N ALA A 404 5.39 -31.09 -1.20
CA ALA A 404 5.08 -31.46 -2.57
C ALA A 404 6.34 -31.82 -3.36
N SER A 405 6.17 -32.66 -4.38
CA SER A 405 7.20 -32.97 -5.38
C SER A 405 7.04 -32.03 -6.58
N VAL A 406 8.07 -31.24 -6.88
CA VAL A 406 8.09 -30.28 -7.99
C VAL A 406 9.10 -30.68 -9.06
N PHE A 407 8.83 -30.37 -10.33
CA PHE A 407 9.73 -30.72 -11.41
C PHE A 407 11.06 -29.95 -11.34
N GLU A 408 12.16 -30.67 -11.56
CA GLU A 408 13.52 -30.13 -11.56
C GLU A 408 13.92 -29.68 -12.96
N ALA A 409 14.01 -28.37 -13.18
CA ALA A 409 14.51 -27.82 -14.43
C ALA A 409 16.01 -28.12 -14.62
N GLY A 410 16.34 -28.62 -15.82
CA GLY A 410 17.71 -28.75 -16.32
C GLY A 410 18.02 -27.76 -17.44
N ALA A 411 19.18 -27.93 -18.08
CA ALA A 411 19.62 -27.08 -19.19
C ALA A 411 18.65 -27.10 -20.38
N ASP A 412 18.07 -28.26 -20.72
CA ASP A 412 17.11 -28.38 -21.83
C ASP A 412 15.79 -27.66 -21.56
N ASP A 413 15.36 -27.62 -20.30
CA ASP A 413 14.18 -26.84 -19.89
C ASP A 413 14.45 -25.34 -19.97
N VAL A 414 15.65 -24.90 -19.55
CA VAL A 414 16.10 -23.51 -19.70
C VAL A 414 16.14 -23.12 -21.18
N ASN A 415 16.69 -23.97 -22.06
CA ASN A 415 16.71 -23.73 -23.50
C ASN A 415 15.28 -23.57 -24.06
N ALA A 416 14.34 -24.44 -23.65
CA ALA A 416 12.95 -24.35 -24.07
C ALA A 416 12.27 -23.05 -23.59
N ALA A 417 12.53 -22.63 -22.35
CA ALA A 417 12.03 -21.38 -21.80
C ALA A 417 12.60 -20.15 -22.51
N VAL A 418 13.91 -20.17 -22.84
CA VAL A 418 14.55 -19.08 -23.59
C VAL A 418 13.99 -19.00 -25.01
N GLU A 419 13.77 -20.12 -25.69
CA GLU A 419 13.15 -20.12 -27.03
C GLU A 419 11.70 -19.59 -27.00
N ALA A 420 10.92 -19.92 -25.97
CA ALA A 420 9.59 -19.33 -25.77
C ALA A 420 9.68 -17.81 -25.54
N ALA A 421 10.61 -17.37 -24.69
CA ALA A 421 10.85 -15.96 -24.41
C ALA A 421 11.26 -15.18 -25.67
N LYS A 422 12.22 -15.70 -26.46
CA LYS A 422 12.66 -15.08 -27.72
C LYS A 422 11.49 -14.85 -28.68
N LYS A 423 10.61 -15.83 -28.84
CA LYS A 423 9.40 -15.71 -29.67
C LYS A 423 8.45 -14.65 -29.11
N ALA A 424 8.20 -14.66 -27.81
CA ALA A 424 7.33 -13.71 -27.13
C ALA A 424 7.86 -12.26 -27.20
N PHE A 425 9.18 -12.07 -27.20
CA PHE A 425 9.79 -10.74 -27.29
C PHE A 425 9.42 -10.02 -28.59
N LEU A 426 9.27 -10.73 -29.71
CA LEU A 426 8.89 -10.15 -31.01
C LEU A 426 7.51 -9.48 -31.00
N THR A 427 6.65 -9.89 -30.07
CA THR A 427 5.31 -9.30 -29.85
C THR A 427 5.28 -8.38 -28.65
N TRP A 428 5.84 -8.78 -27.50
CA TRP A 428 5.80 -8.01 -26.25
C TRP A 428 6.55 -6.67 -26.35
N SER A 429 7.69 -6.64 -27.04
CA SER A 429 8.44 -5.40 -27.28
C SER A 429 7.67 -4.37 -28.12
N LYS A 430 6.66 -4.83 -28.88
CA LYS A 430 5.79 -3.99 -29.72
C LYS A 430 4.49 -3.59 -29.02
N PHE A 431 4.18 -4.14 -27.85
CA PHE A 431 3.05 -3.65 -27.06
C PHE A 431 3.28 -2.18 -26.74
N SER A 432 2.23 -1.36 -26.84
CA SER A 432 2.34 0.01 -26.35
C SER A 432 2.70 -0.04 -24.85
N PRO A 433 3.54 0.89 -24.38
CA PRO A 433 3.90 0.93 -22.97
C PRO A 433 2.69 0.92 -22.01
N ALA A 434 1.63 1.65 -22.36
CA ALA A 434 0.37 1.65 -21.61
C ALA A 434 -0.26 0.23 -21.51
N LYS A 435 -0.34 -0.52 -22.62
CA LYS A 435 -0.88 -1.89 -22.61
C LYS A 435 -0.04 -2.85 -21.76
N ARG A 436 1.29 -2.65 -21.69
CA ARG A 436 2.13 -3.42 -20.77
C ARG A 436 1.76 -3.09 -19.33
N GLY A 437 1.59 -1.81 -19.02
CA GLY A 437 1.08 -1.31 -17.74
C GLY A 437 -0.26 -1.94 -17.36
N ASP A 438 -1.24 -1.94 -18.24
CA ASP A 438 -2.58 -2.48 -17.97
C ASP A 438 -2.56 -3.95 -17.54
N VAL A 439 -1.81 -4.79 -18.26
CA VAL A 439 -1.70 -6.22 -17.96
C VAL A 439 -0.97 -6.46 -16.63
N MET A 440 0.07 -5.67 -16.34
CA MET A 440 0.78 -5.72 -15.06
C MET A 440 -0.09 -5.24 -13.90
N TYR A 441 -0.88 -4.19 -14.10
CA TYR A 441 -1.80 -3.68 -13.09
C TYR A 441 -2.90 -4.71 -12.80
N LYS A 442 -3.46 -5.35 -13.83
CA LYS A 442 -4.41 -6.44 -13.67
C LYS A 442 -3.83 -7.60 -12.88
N LEU A 443 -2.56 -7.96 -13.09
CA LEU A 443 -1.89 -8.96 -12.27
C LEU A 443 -1.82 -8.54 -10.79
N ALA A 444 -1.53 -7.27 -10.50
CA ALA A 444 -1.55 -6.76 -9.13
C ALA A 444 -2.94 -6.89 -8.48
N THR A 445 -4.01 -6.57 -9.23
CA THR A 445 -5.40 -6.76 -8.78
C THR A 445 -5.73 -8.24 -8.49
N LEU A 446 -5.26 -9.17 -9.32
CA LEU A 446 -5.46 -10.60 -9.12
C LEU A 446 -4.65 -11.13 -7.92
N ILE A 447 -3.42 -10.64 -7.72
CA ILE A 447 -2.64 -10.95 -6.51
C ILE A 447 -3.36 -10.43 -5.26
N LYS A 448 -3.95 -9.23 -5.32
CA LYS A 448 -4.75 -8.69 -4.21
C LYS A 448 -5.97 -9.57 -3.92
N ARG A 449 -6.69 -10.02 -4.94
CA ARG A 449 -7.82 -10.96 -4.81
C ARG A 449 -7.41 -12.24 -4.10
N ASP A 450 -6.27 -12.81 -4.48
CA ASP A 450 -5.79 -14.10 -3.97
C ASP A 450 -4.73 -13.96 -2.86
N GLN A 451 -4.65 -12.78 -2.22
CA GLN A 451 -3.61 -12.41 -1.27
C GLN A 451 -3.52 -13.37 -0.08
N ALA A 452 -4.66 -13.82 0.46
CA ALA A 452 -4.70 -14.75 1.58
C ALA A 452 -4.19 -16.15 1.19
N GLU A 453 -4.53 -16.66 0.00
CA GLU A 453 -4.06 -17.95 -0.48
C GLU A 453 -2.56 -17.92 -0.78
N LEU A 454 -2.09 -16.88 -1.46
CA LEU A 454 -0.67 -16.68 -1.74
C LEU A 454 0.14 -16.50 -0.45
N GLY A 455 -0.37 -15.72 0.50
CA GLY A 455 0.26 -15.50 1.81
C GLY A 455 0.34 -16.78 2.64
N ALA A 456 -0.71 -17.60 2.65
CA ALA A 456 -0.68 -18.91 3.31
C ALA A 456 0.33 -19.86 2.65
N LEU A 457 0.41 -19.90 1.32
CA LEU A 457 1.36 -20.74 0.61
C LEU A 457 2.80 -20.29 0.80
N GLU A 458 3.05 -18.97 0.77
CA GLU A 458 4.35 -18.36 1.07
C GLU A 458 4.80 -18.73 2.50
N ALA A 459 3.90 -18.62 3.47
CA ALA A 459 4.14 -18.98 4.86
C ALA A 459 4.42 -20.48 5.02
N TYR A 460 3.68 -21.33 4.33
CA TYR A 460 3.83 -22.79 4.41
C TYR A 460 5.17 -23.28 3.86
N ASP A 461 5.61 -22.74 2.73
CA ASP A 461 6.83 -23.15 2.03
C ASP A 461 8.09 -22.50 2.66
N ASN A 462 7.97 -21.29 3.26
CA ASN A 462 9.11 -20.56 3.82
C ASN A 462 9.24 -20.63 5.35
N GLY A 463 8.13 -20.80 6.08
CA GLY A 463 8.11 -20.85 7.55
C GLY A 463 7.87 -19.50 8.24
N LYS A 464 7.82 -18.36 7.55
CA LYS A 464 7.46 -17.08 8.19
C LYS A 464 6.01 -17.05 8.68
N PRO A 465 5.66 -16.33 9.76
CA PRO A 465 4.28 -16.20 10.22
C PRO A 465 3.32 -15.78 9.11
N VAL A 466 2.14 -16.41 9.03
CA VAL A 466 1.17 -16.17 7.95
C VAL A 466 0.69 -14.73 7.89
N GLY A 467 0.57 -14.07 9.04
CA GLY A 467 0.24 -12.65 9.11
C GLY A 467 1.31 -11.76 8.47
N GLN A 468 2.59 -12.09 8.64
CA GLN A 468 3.70 -11.37 8.00
C GLN A 468 3.70 -11.61 6.48
N ALA A 469 3.60 -12.87 6.05
CA ALA A 469 3.53 -13.20 4.63
C ALA A 469 2.38 -12.47 3.94
N THR A 470 1.17 -12.56 4.51
CA THR A 470 -0.04 -12.01 3.91
C THR A 470 -0.04 -10.48 3.93
N ASN A 471 0.23 -9.87 5.09
CA ASN A 471 -0.01 -8.43 5.26
C ASN A 471 1.21 -7.56 4.94
N VAL A 472 2.42 -8.13 4.95
CA VAL A 472 3.65 -7.40 4.62
C VAL A 472 4.17 -7.79 3.25
N ASP A 473 4.54 -9.06 3.06
CA ASP A 473 5.21 -9.49 1.82
C ASP A 473 4.29 -9.32 0.60
N LEU A 474 3.05 -9.82 0.68
CA LEU A 474 2.11 -9.71 -0.44
C LEU A 474 1.66 -8.27 -0.69
N SER A 475 1.56 -7.44 0.34
CA SER A 475 1.29 -6.00 0.17
C SER A 475 2.40 -5.33 -0.63
N LEU A 476 3.67 -5.63 -0.31
CA LEU A 476 4.82 -5.13 -1.09
C LEU A 476 4.87 -5.73 -2.50
N VAL A 477 4.47 -6.99 -2.70
CA VAL A 477 4.35 -7.61 -4.04
C VAL A 477 3.36 -6.81 -4.90
N ILE A 478 2.17 -6.53 -4.36
CA ILE A 478 1.11 -5.77 -5.04
C ILE A 478 1.61 -4.36 -5.37
N GLU A 479 2.24 -3.70 -4.40
CA GLU A 479 2.84 -2.38 -4.56
C GLU A 479 3.88 -2.35 -5.70
N HIS A 480 4.76 -3.35 -5.78
CA HIS A 480 5.78 -3.43 -6.83
C HIS A 480 5.19 -3.59 -8.22
N PHE A 481 4.18 -4.44 -8.39
CA PHE A 481 3.51 -4.57 -9.68
C PHE A 481 2.75 -3.30 -10.05
N LYS A 482 2.02 -2.68 -9.11
CA LYS A 482 1.32 -1.40 -9.35
C LYS A 482 2.29 -0.28 -9.73
N TYR A 483 3.38 -0.13 -8.98
CA TYR A 483 4.39 0.90 -9.22
C TYR A 483 5.00 0.79 -10.62
N PHE A 484 5.51 -0.40 -10.98
CA PHE A 484 6.15 -0.59 -12.29
C PHE A 484 5.14 -0.65 -13.44
N ALA A 485 3.89 -1.06 -13.21
CA ALA A 485 2.81 -0.91 -14.18
C ALA A 485 2.60 0.57 -14.54
N GLY A 486 2.51 1.44 -13.53
CA GLY A 486 2.38 2.88 -13.71
C GLY A 486 3.62 3.53 -14.34
N PHE A 487 4.79 2.90 -14.21
CA PHE A 487 6.04 3.38 -14.78
C PHE A 487 6.24 3.00 -16.25
N ALA A 488 5.53 1.98 -16.76
CA ALA A 488 5.76 1.41 -18.08
C ALA A 488 5.75 2.45 -19.21
N ASP A 489 4.84 3.43 -19.16
CA ASP A 489 4.70 4.52 -20.13
C ASP A 489 5.38 5.85 -19.73
N LYS A 490 6.01 5.89 -18.55
CA LYS A 490 6.71 7.06 -17.99
C LYS A 490 8.22 6.90 -17.94
N MET A 491 8.73 5.85 -18.56
CA MET A 491 10.17 5.64 -18.72
C MET A 491 10.78 6.82 -19.47
N ASP A 492 11.96 7.27 -19.03
CA ASP A 492 12.79 8.23 -19.76
C ASP A 492 13.27 7.58 -21.07
N ASN A 493 12.45 7.69 -22.13
CA ASN A 493 12.59 6.96 -23.38
C ASN A 493 13.69 7.51 -24.31
N GLY A 494 14.53 8.41 -23.81
CA GLY A 494 15.63 9.04 -24.52
C GLY A 494 15.44 10.53 -24.70
N ARG A 495 16.46 11.20 -25.25
CA ARG A 495 16.52 12.66 -25.35
C ARG A 495 17.15 13.12 -26.66
N GLY A 496 16.71 14.28 -27.15
CA GLY A 496 17.42 15.01 -28.21
C GLY A 496 18.75 15.56 -27.68
N ILE A 497 19.77 15.58 -28.55
CA ILE A 497 21.12 16.05 -28.21
C ILE A 497 21.55 17.06 -29.26
N ASN A 498 21.83 18.28 -28.82
CA ASN A 498 22.41 19.32 -29.67
C ASN A 498 23.90 19.04 -29.87
N VAL A 499 24.30 18.73 -31.10
CA VAL A 499 25.69 18.41 -31.45
C VAL A 499 26.32 19.53 -32.29
N ARG A 500 25.87 19.69 -33.54
CA ARG A 500 26.30 20.74 -34.47
C ARG A 500 25.31 20.88 -35.63
N GLU A 501 25.42 21.96 -36.40
CA GLU A 501 24.60 22.22 -37.57
C GLU A 501 24.65 21.06 -38.60
N GLY A 502 23.51 20.77 -39.23
CA GLY A 502 23.34 19.68 -40.22
C GLY A 502 23.26 18.26 -39.63
N ILE A 503 23.26 18.10 -38.31
CA ILE A 503 23.16 16.81 -37.62
C ILE A 503 22.11 16.87 -36.51
N HIS A 504 21.07 16.03 -36.61
CA HIS A 504 20.13 15.76 -35.53
C HIS A 504 20.54 14.48 -34.80
N ALA A 505 20.80 14.55 -33.50
CA ALA A 505 21.13 13.39 -32.68
C ALA A 505 20.09 13.18 -31.57
N TYR A 506 19.75 11.93 -31.29
CA TYR A 506 18.88 11.57 -30.17
C TYR A 506 19.23 10.20 -29.60
N THR A 507 18.81 9.91 -28.37
CA THR A 507 18.91 8.58 -27.78
C THR A 507 17.57 7.84 -27.83
N ARG A 508 17.63 6.51 -27.95
CA ARG A 508 16.52 5.59 -27.70
C ARG A 508 16.89 4.68 -26.55
N VAL A 509 15.97 4.50 -25.60
CA VAL A 509 16.10 3.54 -24.52
C VAL A 509 15.33 2.28 -24.90
N GLU A 510 16.02 1.14 -24.98
CA GLU A 510 15.48 -0.13 -25.49
C GLU A 510 15.66 -1.25 -24.44
N PRO A 511 14.75 -2.24 -24.38
CA PRO A 511 14.95 -3.43 -23.54
C PRO A 511 16.17 -4.26 -23.98
N TYR A 512 16.68 -5.12 -23.08
CA TYR A 512 17.70 -6.12 -23.40
C TYR A 512 17.15 -7.31 -24.20
N GLY A 513 15.85 -7.60 -24.09
CA GLY A 513 15.24 -8.78 -24.70
C GLY A 513 14.99 -9.87 -23.65
N VAL A 514 15.64 -11.02 -23.80
CA VAL A 514 15.52 -12.11 -22.82
C VAL A 514 16.39 -11.83 -21.61
N VAL A 515 15.75 -11.87 -20.45
CA VAL A 515 16.36 -11.60 -19.16
C VAL A 515 16.28 -12.84 -18.27
N GLY A 516 17.45 -13.30 -17.83
CA GLY A 516 17.59 -14.41 -16.88
C GLY A 516 17.55 -13.91 -15.45
N GLN A 517 16.72 -14.50 -14.60
CA GLN A 517 16.54 -14.04 -13.23
C GLN A 517 16.63 -15.21 -12.26
N ILE A 518 17.29 -15.01 -11.12
CA ILE A 518 17.49 -16.04 -10.12
C ILE A 518 17.15 -15.42 -8.75
N THR A 519 16.13 -15.98 -8.08
CA THR A 519 15.63 -15.46 -6.79
C THR A 519 16.07 -16.33 -5.61
N PRO A 520 16.23 -15.73 -4.42
CA PRO A 520 16.51 -16.43 -3.17
C PRO A 520 15.21 -17.01 -2.60
N TRP A 521 15.32 -17.63 -1.42
CA TRP A 521 14.22 -18.32 -0.74
C TRP A 521 13.58 -17.52 0.40
N ASN A 522 14.15 -16.39 0.81
CA ASN A 522 13.74 -15.72 2.04
C ASN A 522 12.46 -14.88 1.88
N PHE A 523 12.29 -14.20 0.75
CA PHE A 523 11.04 -13.56 0.36
C PHE A 523 10.63 -14.03 -1.04
N PRO A 524 10.16 -15.29 -1.18
CA PRO A 524 10.01 -15.95 -2.48
C PRO A 524 9.23 -15.13 -3.52
N LEU A 525 8.00 -14.70 -3.21
CA LEU A 525 7.19 -13.91 -4.15
C LEU A 525 7.64 -12.46 -4.26
N LEU A 526 8.07 -11.84 -3.18
CA LEU A 526 8.53 -10.45 -3.21
C LEU A 526 9.76 -10.30 -4.11
N MET A 527 10.71 -11.25 -4.05
CA MET A 527 11.88 -11.25 -4.92
C MET A 527 11.55 -11.56 -6.37
N VAL A 528 10.49 -12.35 -6.63
CA VAL A 528 9.95 -12.50 -7.98
C VAL A 528 9.41 -11.15 -8.47
N ALA A 529 8.60 -10.46 -7.67
CA ALA A 529 8.02 -9.16 -8.02
C ALA A 529 9.10 -8.08 -8.28
N TRP A 530 10.09 -7.97 -7.38
CA TRP A 530 11.23 -7.03 -7.51
C TRP A 530 11.99 -7.21 -8.82
N LYS A 531 12.03 -8.44 -9.34
CA LYS A 531 12.77 -8.77 -10.56
C LYS A 531 11.89 -8.64 -11.80
N ILE A 532 10.75 -9.31 -11.85
CA ILE A 532 9.96 -9.38 -13.09
C ILE A 532 9.24 -8.06 -13.37
N ALA A 533 8.75 -7.35 -12.35
CA ALA A 533 7.97 -6.13 -12.54
C ALA A 533 8.73 -5.04 -13.33
N PRO A 534 9.95 -4.59 -12.91
CA PRO A 534 10.71 -3.61 -13.70
C PRO A 534 11.14 -4.15 -15.07
N ALA A 535 11.44 -5.46 -15.18
CA ALA A 535 11.82 -6.08 -16.46
C ALA A 535 10.68 -6.01 -17.48
N LEU A 536 9.47 -6.36 -17.06
CA LEU A 536 8.26 -6.36 -17.87
C LEU A 536 7.84 -4.94 -18.27
N ALA A 537 7.90 -3.98 -17.34
CA ALA A 537 7.63 -2.57 -17.62
C ALA A 537 8.56 -2.04 -18.73
N ALA A 538 9.85 -2.36 -18.63
CA ALA A 538 10.87 -2.02 -19.63
C ALA A 538 10.68 -2.73 -20.98
N GLY A 539 9.78 -3.70 -21.09
CA GLY A 539 9.49 -4.43 -22.33
C GLY A 539 10.35 -5.67 -22.55
N ASN A 540 11.05 -6.16 -21.52
CA ASN A 540 11.78 -7.43 -21.56
C ASN A 540 10.84 -8.62 -21.38
N VAL A 541 11.37 -9.81 -21.68
CA VAL A 541 10.74 -11.10 -21.38
C VAL A 541 11.62 -11.88 -20.40
N CYS A 542 10.99 -12.64 -19.50
CA CYS A 542 11.65 -13.17 -18.31
C CYS A 542 11.77 -14.71 -18.37
N VAL A 543 12.96 -15.21 -18.03
CA VAL A 543 13.22 -16.61 -17.65
C VAL A 543 13.73 -16.59 -16.22
N LEU A 544 12.85 -16.91 -15.27
CA LEU A 544 13.12 -16.83 -13.85
C LEU A 544 13.29 -18.20 -13.23
N LYS A 545 14.31 -18.37 -12.41
CA LYS A 545 14.54 -19.54 -11.57
C LYS A 545 14.24 -19.23 -10.11
N THR A 546 13.30 -19.96 -9.52
CA THR A 546 12.97 -19.86 -8.09
C THR A 546 13.93 -20.69 -7.25
N SER A 547 14.11 -20.37 -5.97
CA SER A 547 14.87 -21.25 -5.08
C SER A 547 14.17 -22.59 -4.93
N GLU A 548 14.95 -23.67 -4.96
CA GLU A 548 14.53 -25.05 -4.68
C GLU A 548 13.89 -25.21 -3.31
N LYS A 549 14.11 -24.27 -2.38
CA LYS A 549 13.52 -24.33 -1.04
C LYS A 549 12.07 -23.85 -1.01
N THR A 550 11.71 -22.92 -1.89
CA THR A 550 10.44 -22.18 -1.79
C THR A 550 9.81 -21.89 -3.17
N PRO A 551 9.50 -22.89 -4.00
CA PRO A 551 8.98 -22.67 -5.35
C PRO A 551 7.46 -22.45 -5.42
N LEU A 552 6.69 -22.85 -4.41
CA LEU A 552 5.25 -23.12 -4.57
C LEU A 552 4.43 -21.85 -4.84
N SER A 553 4.71 -20.78 -4.12
CA SER A 553 3.99 -19.52 -4.25
C SER A 553 4.19 -18.87 -5.63
N ALA A 554 5.38 -18.98 -6.20
CA ALA A 554 5.66 -18.54 -7.57
C ALA A 554 4.94 -19.39 -8.63
N LEU A 555 4.74 -20.69 -8.39
CA LEU A 555 3.94 -21.55 -9.27
C LEU A 555 2.46 -21.17 -9.21
N LYS A 556 1.93 -20.80 -8.03
CA LYS A 556 0.58 -20.24 -7.90
C LYS A 556 0.45 -18.91 -8.66
N LEU A 557 1.44 -18.01 -8.54
CA LEU A 557 1.48 -16.76 -9.30
C LEU A 557 1.38 -16.97 -10.82
N CYS A 558 1.94 -18.06 -11.35
CA CYS A 558 1.85 -18.39 -12.77
C CYS A 558 0.42 -18.55 -13.28
N GLN A 559 -0.51 -19.07 -12.46
CA GLN A 559 -1.93 -19.12 -12.81
C GLN A 559 -2.51 -17.71 -12.99
N LEU A 560 -2.11 -16.78 -12.11
CA LEU A 560 -2.55 -15.37 -12.17
C LEU A 560 -1.92 -14.62 -13.34
N ILE A 561 -0.70 -14.97 -13.75
CA ILE A 561 -0.07 -14.45 -14.96
C ILE A 561 -0.88 -14.81 -16.21
N VAL A 562 -1.36 -16.05 -16.30
CA VAL A 562 -2.25 -16.48 -17.40
C VAL A 562 -3.58 -15.71 -17.34
N GLU A 563 -4.20 -15.62 -16.17
CA GLU A 563 -5.48 -14.93 -15.97
C GLU A 563 -5.40 -13.41 -16.24
N ALA A 564 -4.28 -12.78 -15.90
CA ALA A 564 -3.99 -11.38 -16.22
C ALA A 564 -3.93 -11.14 -17.74
N GLY A 565 -3.62 -12.18 -18.53
CA GLY A 565 -3.56 -12.09 -19.99
C GLY A 565 -2.17 -11.75 -20.52
N PHE A 566 -1.11 -12.09 -19.79
CA PHE A 566 0.24 -12.01 -20.35
C PHE A 566 0.36 -12.93 -21.58
N PRO A 567 0.94 -12.46 -22.69
CA PRO A 567 1.17 -13.32 -23.85
C PRO A 567 2.07 -14.53 -23.48
N PRO A 568 1.82 -15.71 -24.08
CA PRO A 568 2.64 -16.88 -23.85
C PRO A 568 4.14 -16.60 -24.06
N GLY A 569 4.95 -17.00 -23.09
CA GLY A 569 6.40 -16.90 -23.13
C GLY A 569 6.98 -15.58 -22.62
N VAL A 570 6.13 -14.58 -22.31
CA VAL A 570 6.60 -13.31 -21.72
C VAL A 570 7.17 -13.53 -20.31
N VAL A 571 6.57 -14.43 -19.54
CA VAL A 571 7.07 -14.88 -18.24
C VAL A 571 7.21 -16.40 -18.28
N ASN A 572 8.38 -16.91 -17.93
CA ASN A 572 8.65 -18.34 -17.75
C ASN A 572 9.29 -18.53 -16.38
N ILE A 573 8.74 -19.42 -15.55
CA ILE A 573 9.21 -19.67 -14.18
C ILE A 573 9.59 -21.14 -14.05
N LEU A 574 10.85 -21.36 -13.65
CA LEU A 574 11.48 -22.67 -13.54
C LEU A 574 11.85 -22.95 -12.09
N SER A 575 11.38 -24.07 -11.56
CA SER A 575 11.86 -24.64 -10.29
C SER A 575 13.08 -25.52 -10.57
N GLY A 576 14.16 -25.38 -9.80
CA GLY A 576 15.38 -26.18 -10.02
C GLY A 576 16.49 -25.81 -9.06
N PHE A 577 17.67 -26.42 -9.21
CA PHE A 577 18.82 -26.11 -8.37
C PHE A 577 19.71 -25.02 -8.97
N GLY A 578 20.46 -24.32 -8.12
CA GLY A 578 21.45 -23.33 -8.55
C GLY A 578 22.51 -23.90 -9.50
N PRO A 579 23.19 -25.02 -9.17
CA PRO A 579 24.22 -25.61 -10.03
C PRO A 579 23.74 -26.17 -11.38
N THR A 580 22.44 -26.38 -11.56
CA THR A 580 21.86 -26.90 -12.81
C THR A 580 21.14 -25.79 -13.58
N ALA A 581 19.89 -25.48 -13.22
CA ALA A 581 19.09 -24.45 -13.87
C ALA A 581 19.71 -23.05 -13.75
N GLY A 582 20.26 -22.70 -12.58
CA GLY A 582 20.88 -21.39 -12.36
C GLY A 582 22.13 -21.15 -13.20
N ASP A 583 23.05 -22.13 -13.25
CA ASP A 583 24.25 -22.06 -14.10
C ASP A 583 23.89 -22.05 -15.60
N ALA A 584 22.91 -22.87 -16.01
CA ALA A 584 22.41 -22.87 -17.38
C ALA A 584 21.86 -21.48 -17.79
N ILE A 585 21.05 -20.83 -16.95
CA ILE A 585 20.58 -19.46 -17.17
C ILE A 585 21.76 -18.48 -17.26
N ALA A 586 22.72 -18.58 -16.33
CA ALA A 586 23.85 -17.65 -16.29
C ALA A 586 24.74 -17.73 -17.54
N ARG A 587 24.90 -18.94 -18.11
CA ARG A 587 25.77 -19.21 -19.27
C ARG A 587 25.04 -19.14 -20.61
N HIS A 588 23.70 -19.11 -20.64
CA HIS A 588 22.95 -19.14 -21.89
C HIS A 588 23.32 -17.97 -22.82
N MET A 589 23.56 -18.26 -24.11
CA MET A 589 24.05 -17.27 -25.08
C MET A 589 22.98 -16.28 -25.55
N ASP A 590 21.71 -16.67 -25.50
CA ASP A 590 20.58 -15.80 -25.88
C ASP A 590 19.94 -15.04 -24.70
N ILE A 591 20.52 -15.14 -23.50
CA ILE A 591 20.12 -14.28 -22.38
C ILE A 591 21.04 -13.05 -22.39
N HIS A 592 20.48 -11.85 -22.37
CA HIS A 592 21.26 -10.61 -22.55
C HIS A 592 21.43 -9.78 -21.28
N LYS A 593 20.66 -10.10 -20.23
CA LYS A 593 20.84 -9.56 -18.88
C LYS A 593 20.53 -10.61 -17.82
N LEU A 594 21.31 -10.63 -16.74
CA LEU A 594 21.08 -11.39 -15.52
C LEU A 594 20.67 -10.48 -14.37
N SER A 595 19.71 -10.92 -13.56
CA SER A 595 19.46 -10.38 -12.22
C SER A 595 19.52 -11.53 -11.21
N PHE A 596 20.44 -11.44 -10.25
CA PHE A 596 20.62 -12.45 -9.21
C PHE A 596 20.49 -11.82 -7.83
N THR A 597 19.73 -12.46 -6.96
CA THR A 597 19.76 -12.17 -5.51
C THR A 597 20.14 -13.42 -4.74
N GLY A 598 21.11 -13.32 -3.84
CA GLY A 598 21.56 -14.44 -3.02
C GLY A 598 22.93 -14.25 -2.39
N SER A 599 23.64 -15.35 -2.11
CA SER A 599 24.95 -15.26 -1.44
C SER A 599 26.02 -14.61 -2.33
N THR A 600 26.94 -13.86 -1.73
CA THR A 600 28.10 -13.24 -2.40
C THR A 600 28.96 -14.24 -3.16
N ALA A 601 29.21 -15.42 -2.58
CA ALA A 601 29.99 -16.47 -3.22
C ALA A 601 29.34 -16.95 -4.54
N THR A 602 28.03 -17.08 -4.56
CA THR A 602 27.28 -17.43 -5.78
C THR A 602 27.21 -16.26 -6.75
N GLY A 603 27.03 -15.02 -6.27
CA GLY A 603 27.06 -13.82 -7.10
C GLY A 603 28.35 -13.68 -7.90
N ARG A 604 29.51 -13.99 -7.30
CA ARG A 604 30.81 -14.04 -8.01
C ARG A 604 30.81 -15.06 -9.15
N LYS A 605 30.21 -16.25 -8.94
CA LYS A 605 30.09 -17.29 -9.98
C LYS A 605 29.16 -16.85 -11.11
N ILE A 606 28.04 -16.20 -10.80
CA ILE A 606 27.11 -15.66 -11.80
C ILE A 606 27.81 -14.59 -12.65
N MET A 607 28.55 -13.68 -12.03
CA MET A 607 29.31 -12.66 -12.75
C MET A 607 30.40 -13.27 -13.64
N ALA A 608 31.11 -14.30 -13.15
CA ALA A 608 32.09 -15.04 -13.95
C ALA A 608 31.43 -15.75 -15.15
N ALA A 609 30.31 -16.44 -14.93
CA ALA A 609 29.57 -17.12 -16.00
C ALA A 609 29.07 -16.14 -17.08
N ALA A 610 28.62 -14.95 -16.70
CA ALA A 610 28.26 -13.89 -17.65
C ALA A 610 29.49 -13.41 -18.45
N ALA A 611 30.63 -13.23 -17.79
CA ALA A 611 31.88 -12.82 -18.42
C ALA A 611 32.43 -13.88 -19.40
N GLU A 612 32.35 -15.16 -19.02
CA GLU A 612 32.82 -16.31 -19.80
C GLU A 612 31.95 -16.66 -21.01
N SER A 613 30.71 -16.16 -21.05
CA SER A 613 29.75 -16.47 -22.12
C SER A 613 29.65 -15.34 -23.15
N ASN A 614 28.68 -14.43 -23.00
CA ASN A 614 28.33 -13.41 -23.99
C ASN A 614 28.42 -11.97 -23.44
N LEU A 615 29.07 -11.77 -22.29
CA LEU A 615 29.22 -10.46 -21.64
C LEU A 615 27.88 -9.78 -21.31
N LYS A 616 26.82 -10.58 -21.10
CA LYS A 616 25.50 -10.09 -20.69
C LYS A 616 25.57 -9.18 -19.46
N LYS A 617 24.72 -8.14 -19.42
CA LYS A 617 24.63 -7.21 -18.29
C LYS A 617 24.26 -7.98 -17.01
N VAL A 618 24.86 -7.64 -15.87
CA VAL A 618 24.57 -8.31 -14.60
C VAL A 618 24.18 -7.28 -13.54
N SER A 619 23.08 -7.54 -12.84
CA SER A 619 22.74 -6.92 -11.55
C SER A 619 22.77 -7.97 -10.44
N LEU A 620 23.38 -7.62 -9.31
CA LEU A 620 23.58 -8.49 -8.16
C LEU A 620 23.07 -7.78 -6.90
N GLU A 621 22.20 -8.45 -6.15
CA GLU A 621 21.81 -8.06 -4.79
C GLU A 621 22.29 -9.18 -3.85
N LEU A 622 23.27 -8.89 -3.00
CA LEU A 622 24.03 -9.90 -2.27
C LEU A 622 23.90 -9.72 -0.76
N GLY A 623 24.65 -10.52 0.01
CA GLY A 623 24.57 -10.45 1.47
C GLY A 623 24.91 -9.07 2.03
N GLY A 624 24.43 -8.81 3.25
CA GLY A 624 24.77 -7.65 4.06
C GLY A 624 25.33 -8.05 5.42
N LYS A 625 25.99 -7.08 6.07
CA LYS A 625 26.30 -7.10 7.51
C LYS A 625 25.98 -5.72 8.08
N SER A 626 24.71 -5.35 7.94
CA SER A 626 24.20 -3.99 8.10
C SER A 626 24.39 -3.47 9.53
N PRO A 627 25.03 -2.30 9.71
CA PRO A 627 25.17 -1.66 11.02
C PRO A 627 23.85 -0.99 11.43
N ASN A 628 23.51 -1.11 12.71
CA ASN A 628 22.44 -0.38 13.38
C ASN A 628 23.09 0.43 14.51
N ILE A 629 23.06 1.76 14.43
CA ILE A 629 23.81 2.67 15.31
C ILE A 629 22.81 3.44 16.18
N VAL A 630 22.97 3.38 17.50
CA VAL A 630 22.10 4.02 18.50
C VAL A 630 22.91 5.00 19.34
N PHE A 631 22.60 6.29 19.22
CA PHE A 631 23.23 7.37 19.96
C PHE A 631 22.53 7.61 21.32
N ASP A 632 23.22 8.29 22.25
CA ASP A 632 22.71 8.56 23.61
C ASP A 632 21.39 9.35 23.63
N ASP A 633 21.14 10.16 22.60
CA ASP A 633 19.95 10.99 22.44
C ASP A 633 18.83 10.31 21.64
N ALA A 634 18.98 9.01 21.33
CA ALA A 634 17.97 8.23 20.65
C ALA A 634 16.73 8.02 21.53
N ASP A 635 15.56 7.97 20.88
CA ASP A 635 14.40 7.34 21.50
C ASP A 635 14.68 5.83 21.66
N LEU A 636 14.74 5.37 22.91
CA LEU A 636 15.07 3.98 23.20
C LEU A 636 13.97 3.01 22.75
N ASP A 637 12.71 3.42 22.73
CA ASP A 637 11.62 2.53 22.33
C ASP A 637 11.68 2.29 20.81
N ASP A 638 11.92 3.35 20.02
CA ASP A 638 12.14 3.22 18.57
C ASP A 638 13.41 2.43 18.24
N ALA A 639 14.50 2.66 18.98
CA ALA A 639 15.75 1.95 18.78
C ALA A 639 15.63 0.45 19.11
N ILE A 640 14.87 0.09 20.15
CA ILE A 640 14.57 -1.30 20.50
C ILE A 640 13.66 -1.94 19.45
N ALA A 641 12.62 -1.24 18.96
CA ALA A 641 11.76 -1.74 17.91
C ALA A 641 12.54 -2.02 16.60
N SER A 642 13.48 -1.14 16.25
CA SER A 642 14.40 -1.32 15.13
C SER A 642 15.33 -2.52 15.31
N ALA A 643 15.92 -2.70 16.50
CA ALA A 643 16.72 -3.87 16.82
C ALA A 643 15.88 -5.16 16.75
N ARG A 644 14.66 -5.15 17.27
CA ARG A 644 13.68 -6.26 17.19
C ARG A 644 13.40 -6.65 15.75
N ALA A 645 13.16 -5.69 14.87
CA ALA A 645 12.95 -5.95 13.45
C ALA A 645 14.14 -6.69 12.81
N GLY A 646 15.37 -6.53 13.34
CA GLY A 646 16.56 -7.23 12.85
C GLY A 646 16.57 -8.74 13.11
N TYR A 647 15.95 -9.23 14.19
CA TYR A 647 15.92 -10.67 14.53
C TYR A 647 14.54 -11.33 14.45
N VAL A 648 13.45 -10.57 14.56
CA VAL A 648 12.07 -11.10 14.47
C VAL A 648 11.59 -11.14 13.03
N PHE A 649 11.79 -10.06 12.25
CA PHE A 649 11.25 -9.96 10.90
C PHE A 649 11.79 -11.09 10.03
N ASN A 650 10.91 -12.00 9.58
CA ASN A 650 11.25 -13.19 8.81
C ASN A 650 12.34 -14.06 9.47
N GLN A 651 12.31 -14.19 10.80
CA GLN A 651 13.29 -14.93 11.61
C GLN A 651 14.74 -14.46 11.37
N GLY A 652 14.95 -13.18 11.05
CA GLY A 652 16.26 -12.60 10.71
C GLY A 652 16.81 -13.06 9.35
N GLN A 653 16.01 -13.75 8.52
CA GLN A 653 16.38 -14.21 7.18
C GLN A 653 16.26 -13.06 6.15
N VAL A 654 16.84 -11.91 6.47
CA VAL A 654 16.71 -10.66 5.70
C VAL A 654 18.09 -10.21 5.25
N CYS A 655 18.28 -9.87 3.98
CA CYS A 655 19.61 -9.50 3.46
C CYS A 655 20.17 -8.25 4.15
N CYS A 656 19.31 -7.31 4.52
CA CYS A 656 19.62 -6.05 5.22
C CYS A 656 19.41 -6.09 6.73
N ALA A 657 19.27 -7.27 7.35
CA ALA A 657 19.09 -7.38 8.80
C ALA A 657 20.19 -6.60 9.56
N GLY A 658 19.78 -5.75 10.51
CA GLY A 658 20.63 -4.95 11.41
C GLY A 658 21.44 -5.79 12.40
N THR A 659 22.30 -6.66 11.88
CA THR A 659 23.01 -7.72 12.63
C THR A 659 24.28 -7.25 13.34
N ARG A 660 24.64 -5.97 13.25
CA ARG A 660 25.68 -5.32 14.07
C ARG A 660 25.06 -4.11 14.76
N LEU A 661 24.85 -4.20 16.07
CA LEU A 661 24.23 -3.14 16.86
C LEU A 661 25.32 -2.38 17.63
N PHE A 662 25.50 -1.11 17.29
CA PHE A 662 26.44 -0.20 17.94
C PHE A 662 25.64 0.74 18.83
N VAL A 663 25.76 0.59 20.15
CA VAL A 663 25.03 1.41 21.13
C VAL A 663 26.03 2.28 21.88
N GLN A 664 25.74 3.58 21.98
CA GLN A 664 26.59 4.52 22.69
C GLN A 664 26.64 4.22 24.20
N GLU A 665 27.81 4.42 24.80
CA GLU A 665 28.13 3.95 26.16
C GLU A 665 27.18 4.46 27.24
N GLY A 666 26.67 5.70 27.10
CA GLY A 666 25.79 6.34 28.08
C GLY A 666 24.46 5.60 28.28
N ILE A 667 23.93 4.98 27.22
CA ILE A 667 22.65 4.25 27.23
C ILE A 667 22.81 2.73 27.15
N TYR A 668 24.03 2.21 26.98
CA TYR A 668 24.29 0.78 26.69
C TYR A 668 23.62 -0.18 27.69
N ASN A 669 23.77 0.05 29.00
CA ASN A 669 23.24 -0.86 30.01
C ASN A 669 21.71 -0.89 30.04
N GLU A 670 21.08 0.27 29.89
CA GLU A 670 19.63 0.39 29.83
C GLU A 670 19.09 -0.26 28.56
N PHE A 671 19.70 0.06 27.42
CA PHE A 671 19.36 -0.52 26.13
C PHE A 671 19.47 -2.05 26.15
N MET A 672 20.57 -2.61 26.67
CA MET A 672 20.77 -4.06 26.78
C MET A 672 19.74 -4.72 27.71
N THR A 673 19.30 -4.03 28.76
CA THR A 673 18.24 -4.51 29.65
C THR A 673 16.91 -4.60 28.91
N ARG A 674 16.53 -3.53 28.20
CA ARG A 674 15.28 -3.49 27.40
C ARG A 674 15.32 -4.48 26.24
N LEU A 675 16.45 -4.64 25.55
CA LEU A 675 16.61 -5.57 24.43
C LEU A 675 16.45 -7.03 24.88
N LYS A 676 17.02 -7.39 26.03
CA LYS A 676 16.83 -8.72 26.62
C LYS A 676 15.38 -8.98 27.01
N ALA A 677 14.70 -7.99 27.57
CA ALA A 677 13.28 -8.10 27.90
C ALA A 677 12.43 -8.28 26.63
N ASP A 678 12.69 -7.51 25.58
CA ASP A 678 12.00 -7.64 24.29
C ASP A 678 12.23 -9.02 23.66
N ALA A 679 13.48 -9.49 23.62
CA ALA A 679 13.82 -10.80 23.08
C ALA A 679 13.16 -11.96 23.86
N ALA A 680 12.95 -11.79 25.17
CA ALA A 680 12.24 -12.74 26.02
C ALA A 680 10.73 -12.77 25.76
N ASP A 681 10.13 -11.66 25.30
CA ASP A 681 8.71 -11.55 24.98
C ASP A 681 8.34 -12.11 23.59
N VAL A 682 9.33 -12.32 22.71
CA VAL A 682 9.10 -12.88 21.36
C VAL A 682 8.45 -14.27 21.42
N LYS A 683 7.26 -14.38 20.83
CA LYS A 683 6.50 -15.63 20.72
C LYS A 683 6.97 -16.45 19.53
N VAL A 684 7.95 -17.33 19.76
CA VAL A 684 8.36 -18.34 18.78
C VAL A 684 7.31 -19.44 18.69
N GLY A 685 6.80 -19.72 17.51
CA GLY A 685 5.73 -20.70 17.35
C GLY A 685 5.39 -21.05 15.90
N HIS A 686 4.40 -21.93 15.75
CA HIS A 686 3.96 -22.42 14.45
C HIS A 686 3.54 -21.28 13.52
N THR A 687 3.93 -21.35 12.25
CA THR A 687 3.68 -20.32 11.22
C THR A 687 2.21 -19.85 11.14
N PHE A 688 1.27 -20.76 11.31
CA PHE A 688 -0.18 -20.49 11.24
C PHE A 688 -0.86 -20.18 12.58
N LYS A 689 -0.10 -20.16 13.68
CA LYS A 689 -0.67 -19.86 15.00
C LYS A 689 -0.82 -18.35 15.16
N ASN A 690 -2.02 -17.91 15.57
CA ASN A 690 -2.27 -16.50 15.85
C ASN A 690 -1.38 -16.00 17.00
N GLY A 691 -0.83 -14.80 16.84
CA GLY A 691 0.08 -14.18 17.80
C GLY A 691 1.50 -14.75 17.82
N THR A 692 1.88 -15.58 16.84
CA THR A 692 3.29 -15.95 16.63
C THR A 692 4.05 -14.77 16.02
N ASP A 693 5.10 -14.33 16.72
CA ASP A 693 6.01 -13.28 16.24
C ASP A 693 7.07 -13.85 15.29
N MET A 694 7.53 -15.09 15.55
CA MET A 694 8.68 -15.68 14.89
C MET A 694 8.46 -17.17 14.58
N GLY A 695 8.55 -17.53 13.30
CA GLY A 695 8.38 -18.91 12.83
C GLY A 695 9.67 -19.75 12.86
N PRO A 696 9.70 -20.93 12.20
CA PRO A 696 10.93 -21.68 11.97
C PRO A 696 11.85 -21.04 10.91
N LEU A 697 13.13 -21.42 10.90
CA LEU A 697 14.05 -21.17 9.79
C LEU A 697 13.68 -22.04 8.58
N VAL A 698 14.00 -21.58 7.36
CA VAL A 698 13.48 -22.17 6.10
C VAL A 698 13.76 -23.67 5.92
N ASP A 699 14.90 -24.18 6.39
CA ASP A 699 15.26 -25.58 6.22
C ASP A 699 16.31 -26.05 7.23
N LYS A 700 16.53 -27.37 7.23
CA LYS A 700 17.53 -28.02 8.08
C LYS A 700 18.94 -27.45 7.88
N LEU A 701 19.35 -27.21 6.63
CA LEU A 701 20.68 -26.71 6.33
C LEU A 701 20.91 -25.30 6.91
N GLN A 702 19.92 -24.42 6.79
CA GLN A 702 19.99 -23.09 7.37
C GLN A 702 19.94 -23.14 8.90
N PHE A 703 19.12 -24.02 9.47
CA PHE A 703 19.07 -24.27 10.91
C PHE A 703 20.43 -24.71 11.48
N GLU A 704 21.04 -25.74 10.88
CA GLU A 704 22.37 -26.23 11.29
C GLU A 704 23.44 -25.16 11.16
N LYS A 705 23.37 -24.34 10.10
CA LYS A 705 24.28 -23.22 9.90
C LYS A 705 24.13 -22.15 10.99
N VAL A 706 22.90 -21.76 11.35
CA VAL A 706 22.62 -20.77 12.40
C VAL A 706 23.09 -21.30 13.77
N MET A 707 22.73 -22.54 14.11
CA MET A 707 23.20 -23.19 15.35
C MET A 707 24.73 -23.27 15.39
N GLY A 708 25.38 -23.57 14.26
CA GLY A 708 26.83 -23.56 14.14
C GLY A 708 27.46 -22.18 14.40
N PHE A 709 26.80 -21.09 14.04
CA PHE A 709 27.25 -19.73 14.39
C PHE A 709 27.12 -19.45 15.88
N PHE A 710 26.06 -19.92 16.54
CA PHE A 710 25.90 -19.75 17.99
C PHE A 710 27.01 -20.48 18.76
N GLU A 711 27.31 -21.72 18.37
CA GLU A 711 28.39 -22.50 18.98
C GLU A 711 29.76 -21.88 18.71
N GLN A 712 29.98 -21.34 17.51
CA GLN A 712 31.23 -20.65 17.20
C GLN A 712 31.40 -19.37 18.02
N GLY A 713 30.35 -18.56 18.18
CA GLY A 713 30.38 -17.34 18.99
C GLY A 713 30.74 -17.65 20.45
N LYS A 714 30.14 -18.68 21.04
CA LYS A 714 30.48 -19.16 22.40
C LYS A 714 31.95 -19.58 22.49
N LYS A 715 32.47 -20.31 21.50
CA LYS A 715 33.87 -20.77 21.45
C LYS A 715 34.88 -19.63 21.29
N GLU A 716 34.52 -18.59 20.55
CA GLU A 716 35.37 -17.42 20.33
C GLU A 716 35.37 -16.45 21.52
N GLY A 717 34.50 -16.68 22.51
CA GLY A 717 34.47 -15.97 23.79
C GLY A 717 33.41 -14.87 23.88
N ALA A 718 32.42 -14.86 22.99
CA ALA A 718 31.27 -13.97 23.10
C ALA A 718 30.36 -14.38 24.26
N THR A 719 29.77 -13.41 24.94
CA THR A 719 28.79 -13.66 26.00
C THR A 719 27.41 -13.83 25.37
N VAL A 720 26.74 -14.95 25.66
CA VAL A 720 25.33 -15.15 25.29
C VAL A 720 24.47 -14.46 26.34
N GLU A 721 23.90 -13.31 25.99
CA GLU A 721 23.02 -12.52 26.87
C GLU A 721 21.61 -13.11 26.92
N PHE A 722 21.16 -13.71 25.81
CA PHE A 722 19.87 -14.36 25.68
C PHE A 722 19.90 -15.36 24.51
N GLY A 723 19.13 -16.45 24.62
CA GLY A 723 18.93 -17.43 23.54
C GLY A 723 20.13 -18.34 23.26
N GLY A 724 20.46 -18.52 21.98
CA GLY A 724 21.55 -19.40 21.53
C GLY A 724 21.18 -20.89 21.53
N GLU A 725 19.89 -21.20 21.45
CA GLU A 725 19.31 -22.53 21.64
C GLU A 725 18.16 -22.79 20.63
N ARG A 726 17.88 -24.08 20.42
CA ARG A 726 16.71 -24.58 19.68
C ARG A 726 15.44 -24.44 20.54
N VAL A 727 14.29 -24.24 19.88
CA VAL A 727 12.96 -24.38 20.50
C VAL A 727 12.29 -25.67 20.03
N GLY A 728 11.82 -26.50 20.98
CA GLY A 728 11.12 -27.76 20.69
C GLY A 728 12.00 -28.85 20.06
N THR A 729 11.40 -29.99 19.69
CA THR A 729 12.08 -31.17 19.13
C THR A 729 11.78 -31.42 17.66
N GLU A 730 10.77 -30.76 17.10
CA GLU A 730 10.34 -30.84 15.69
C GLU A 730 10.47 -29.45 15.03
N GLY A 731 10.58 -29.40 13.70
CA GLY A 731 10.79 -28.17 12.94
C GLY A 731 12.17 -27.52 13.10
N TYR A 732 12.31 -26.29 12.62
CA TYR A 732 13.58 -25.57 12.56
C TYR A 732 13.59 -24.27 13.39
N TYR A 733 13.03 -24.33 14.59
CA TYR A 733 12.87 -23.17 15.47
C TYR A 733 14.13 -22.88 16.29
N VAL A 734 14.49 -21.61 16.37
CA VAL A 734 15.57 -21.08 17.22
C VAL A 734 15.03 -20.00 18.13
N LYS A 735 15.64 -19.78 19.30
CA LYS A 735 15.33 -18.60 20.12
C LYS A 735 15.97 -17.34 19.49
N PRO A 736 15.36 -16.15 19.63
CA PRO A 736 16.07 -14.89 19.45
C PRO A 736 17.36 -14.94 20.26
N THR A 737 18.48 -14.48 19.69
CA THR A 737 19.80 -14.66 20.29
C THR A 737 20.56 -13.35 20.31
N ILE A 738 21.01 -12.96 21.50
CA ILE A 738 21.78 -11.73 21.73
C ILE A 738 23.17 -12.13 22.20
N PHE A 739 24.19 -11.65 21.51
CA PHE A 739 25.58 -11.76 21.93
C PHE A 739 26.12 -10.38 22.33
N SER A 740 26.89 -10.32 23.41
CA SER A 740 27.65 -9.14 23.85
C SER A 740 29.14 -9.50 23.99
N ASN A 741 30.00 -8.50 24.22
CA ASN A 741 31.45 -8.67 24.38
C ASN A 741 32.08 -9.42 23.18
N VAL A 742 31.66 -9.03 21.98
CA VAL A 742 31.92 -9.73 20.73
C VAL A 742 33.13 -9.16 19.97
N LYS A 743 34.32 -9.73 20.11
CA LYS A 743 35.56 -9.16 19.54
C LYS A 743 35.61 -9.03 18.02
N THR A 744 36.54 -8.20 17.57
CA THR A 744 36.73 -7.80 16.17
C THR A 744 37.13 -8.90 15.19
N ASP A 745 37.59 -10.05 15.67
CA ASP A 745 37.98 -11.18 14.85
C ASP A 745 36.98 -12.33 14.93
N MET A 746 35.91 -12.18 15.71
CA MET A 746 34.89 -13.21 15.85
C MET A 746 34.05 -13.31 14.58
N LYS A 747 33.76 -14.54 14.14
CA LYS A 747 33.00 -14.85 12.92
C LYS A 747 31.59 -14.25 12.93
N ILE A 748 31.01 -14.07 14.11
CA ILE A 748 29.69 -13.44 14.29
C ILE A 748 29.72 -11.91 14.13
N VAL A 749 30.91 -11.27 14.17
CA VAL A 749 31.07 -9.82 14.28
C VAL A 749 31.96 -9.17 13.23
N LYS A 750 33.27 -9.40 13.26
CA LYS A 750 34.31 -8.64 12.54
C LYS A 750 33.93 -7.22 12.04
N GLU A 751 33.71 -6.17 12.86
CA GLU A 751 34.37 -5.80 14.14
C GLU A 751 33.50 -5.08 15.24
N GLU A 752 33.88 -5.16 16.55
CA GLU A 752 33.36 -4.42 17.75
C GLU A 752 34.52 -3.80 18.58
N ILE A 753 34.43 -2.52 18.95
CA ILE A 753 35.08 -1.91 20.14
C ILE A 753 34.24 -0.69 20.58
N PHE A 754 34.13 -0.42 21.88
CA PHE A 754 33.52 0.79 22.47
C PHE A 754 34.17 2.10 21.95
N GLY A 755 33.41 3.19 21.86
CA GLY A 755 33.91 4.46 21.33
C GLY A 755 32.98 5.68 21.58
N PRO A 756 33.47 6.78 22.18
CA PRO A 756 32.68 7.94 22.58
C PRO A 756 32.50 9.03 21.49
N THR A 757 32.70 8.71 20.20
CA THR A 757 32.62 9.71 19.10
C THR A 757 31.91 9.22 17.83
N ILE A 758 31.28 10.16 17.11
CA ILE A 758 30.55 9.93 15.84
C ILE A 758 31.49 9.36 14.76
N GLU A 759 32.72 9.86 14.67
CA GLU A 759 33.74 9.47 13.68
C GLU A 759 34.14 8.00 13.82
N GLU A 760 34.28 7.52 15.06
CA GLU A 760 34.59 6.12 15.34
C GLU A 760 33.44 5.19 14.96
N ALA A 761 32.20 5.58 15.26
CA ALA A 761 31.01 4.82 14.89
C ALA A 761 30.91 4.66 13.36
N ILE A 762 31.14 5.75 12.60
CA ILE A 762 31.17 5.72 11.13
C ILE A 762 32.27 4.79 10.62
N LYS A 763 33.49 4.91 11.16
CA LYS A 763 34.63 4.08 10.74
C LYS A 763 34.32 2.59 10.95
N LYS A 764 33.77 2.22 12.11
CA LYS A 764 33.41 0.84 12.47
C LYS A 764 32.24 0.30 11.64
N ALA A 765 31.23 1.12 11.42
CA ALA A 765 30.08 0.77 10.58
C ALA A 765 30.51 0.47 9.14
N ASN A 766 31.46 1.26 8.61
CA ASN A 766 32.01 1.10 7.28
C ASN A 766 33.08 0.01 7.14
N ASP A 767 33.64 -0.48 8.26
CA ASP A 767 34.61 -1.57 8.27
C ASP A 767 33.92 -2.92 8.06
N SER A 768 33.52 -3.13 6.82
CA SER A 768 32.88 -4.34 6.31
C SER A 768 33.10 -4.40 4.81
N GLU A 769 33.30 -5.61 4.27
CA GLU A 769 33.28 -5.82 2.82
C GLU A 769 31.88 -5.56 2.22
N TYR A 770 30.85 -5.58 3.07
CA TYR A 770 29.45 -5.36 2.71
C TYR A 770 29.07 -3.90 2.83
N GLY A 771 28.01 -3.53 2.10
CA GLY A 771 27.46 -2.18 2.07
C GLY A 771 26.01 -2.18 1.63
N LEU A 772 25.19 -3.11 2.13
CA LEU A 772 23.80 -3.23 1.70
C LEU A 772 22.94 -2.12 2.30
N ALA A 773 22.73 -2.16 3.61
CA ALA A 773 21.93 -1.18 4.32
C ALA A 773 22.56 -0.78 5.67
N ALA A 774 22.04 0.27 6.31
CA ALA A 774 22.37 0.70 7.65
C ALA A 774 21.19 1.39 8.34
N SER A 775 21.20 1.47 9.67
CA SER A 775 20.24 2.24 10.48
C SER A 775 20.94 3.16 11.47
N ILE A 776 20.33 4.32 11.73
CA ILE A 776 20.81 5.34 12.67
C ILE A 776 19.64 5.74 13.59
N HIS A 777 19.87 5.80 14.90
CA HIS A 777 18.91 6.26 15.89
C HIS A 777 19.48 7.45 16.67
N THR A 778 18.87 8.62 16.52
CA THR A 778 19.25 9.89 17.17
C THR A 778 18.15 10.93 16.95
N THR A 779 17.95 11.83 17.92
CA THR A 779 17.05 12.99 17.76
C THR A 779 17.77 14.21 17.18
N ASN A 780 19.11 14.20 17.16
CA ASN A 780 19.92 15.27 16.60
C ASN A 780 20.03 15.21 15.06
N ILE A 781 19.43 16.21 14.40
CA ILE A 781 19.43 16.35 12.93
C ILE A 781 20.83 16.41 12.33
N SER A 782 21.75 17.14 12.96
CA SER A 782 23.12 17.26 12.47
C SER A 782 23.85 15.92 12.52
N THR A 783 23.61 15.13 13.58
CA THR A 783 24.21 13.81 13.74
C THR A 783 23.75 12.86 12.66
N TYR A 784 22.43 12.68 12.44
CA TYR A 784 22.01 11.71 11.43
C TYR A 784 22.39 12.15 10.01
N ILE A 785 22.34 13.44 9.66
CA ILE A 785 22.76 13.89 8.32
C ILE A 785 24.25 13.59 8.10
N LYS A 786 25.09 13.90 9.09
CA LYS A 786 26.53 13.64 9.03
C LYS A 786 26.84 12.15 8.91
N VAL A 787 26.18 11.32 9.73
CA VAL A 787 26.40 9.87 9.75
C VAL A 787 25.85 9.22 8.47
N ALA A 788 24.62 9.53 8.07
CA ALA A 788 23.99 8.95 6.89
C ALA A 788 24.80 9.21 5.61
N ASN A 789 25.31 10.44 5.44
CA ASN A 789 26.14 10.80 4.29
C ASN A 789 27.52 10.12 4.30
N ALA A 790 28.02 9.72 5.47
CA ALA A 790 29.33 9.09 5.61
C ALA A 790 29.28 7.55 5.55
N LEU A 791 28.11 6.94 5.76
CA LEU A 791 27.94 5.49 5.68
C LEU A 791 28.02 4.99 4.24
N GLN A 792 28.80 3.94 4.03
CA GLN A 792 29.01 3.28 2.74
C GLN A 792 28.02 2.13 2.56
N ALA A 793 26.73 2.46 2.57
CA ALA A 793 25.63 1.54 2.36
C ALA A 793 24.69 2.03 1.25
N GLY A 794 24.00 1.10 0.58
CA GLY A 794 23.03 1.41 -0.46
C GLY A 794 21.73 2.02 0.07
N THR A 795 21.34 1.67 1.28
CA THR A 795 20.17 2.22 1.98
C THR A 795 20.57 2.62 3.40
N VAL A 796 20.13 3.79 3.86
CA VAL A 796 20.31 4.22 5.26
C VAL A 796 18.97 4.65 5.81
N TRP A 797 18.50 3.98 6.87
CA TRP A 797 17.32 4.38 7.61
C TRP A 797 17.69 5.23 8.82
N VAL A 798 16.87 6.24 9.12
CA VAL A 798 17.01 7.09 10.30
C VAL A 798 15.76 6.95 11.15
N ASN A 799 15.92 6.59 12.42
CA ASN A 799 14.85 6.32 13.37
C ASN A 799 13.83 5.28 12.87
N THR A 800 14.26 4.39 11.98
CA THR A 800 13.47 3.26 11.46
C THR A 800 14.40 2.16 10.92
N HIS A 801 13.84 1.00 10.57
CA HIS A 801 14.57 -0.11 9.97
C HIS A 801 13.62 -0.99 9.16
N ASN A 802 14.09 -1.56 8.05
CA ASN A 802 13.28 -2.40 7.15
C ASN A 802 11.98 -1.73 6.66
N ALA A 803 11.99 -0.39 6.54
CA ALA A 803 10.94 0.34 5.84
C ALA A 803 11.21 0.26 4.33
N PHE A 804 10.36 -0.48 3.61
CA PHE A 804 10.46 -0.70 2.17
C PHE A 804 9.33 0.00 1.43
N ASN A 805 9.62 0.43 0.21
CA ASN A 805 8.63 0.96 -0.72
C ASN A 805 9.13 0.75 -2.16
N ALA A 806 8.24 0.38 -3.08
CA ALA A 806 8.56 0.09 -4.47
C ALA A 806 9.18 1.28 -5.22
N ALA A 807 8.92 2.51 -4.79
CA ALA A 807 9.46 3.73 -5.40
C ALA A 807 10.87 4.09 -4.89
N VAL A 808 11.36 3.46 -3.82
CA VAL A 808 12.69 3.72 -3.27
C VAL A 808 13.66 2.66 -3.76
N PRO A 809 14.79 3.04 -4.38
CA PRO A 809 15.75 2.06 -4.89
C PRO A 809 16.43 1.32 -3.74
N PHE A 810 16.58 0.01 -3.91
CA PHE A 810 17.25 -0.88 -2.98
C PHE A 810 18.37 -1.66 -3.68
N GLY A 811 19.52 -1.77 -3.04
CA GLY A 811 20.64 -2.58 -3.53
C GLY A 811 21.96 -2.09 -2.99
N GLY A 812 22.95 -2.99 -2.94
CA GLY A 812 24.17 -2.76 -2.18
C GLY A 812 25.24 -1.89 -2.83
N TYR A 813 26.20 -1.49 -1.99
CA TYR A 813 27.55 -1.04 -2.32
C TYR A 813 28.54 -2.19 -2.09
N LYS A 814 29.80 -2.02 -2.55
CA LYS A 814 30.91 -2.96 -2.29
C LYS A 814 30.57 -4.42 -2.69
N SER A 815 30.88 -5.41 -1.85
CA SER A 815 30.56 -6.82 -2.09
C SER A 815 29.06 -7.14 -1.94
N SER A 816 28.23 -6.19 -1.49
CA SER A 816 26.76 -6.38 -1.43
C SER A 816 26.09 -6.25 -2.79
N GLY A 817 26.82 -5.93 -3.84
CA GLY A 817 26.36 -6.10 -5.22
C GLY A 817 26.40 -4.84 -6.07
N VAL A 818 25.74 -4.91 -7.22
CA VAL A 818 25.73 -3.87 -8.26
C VAL A 818 24.34 -3.81 -8.90
N GLY A 819 23.85 -2.59 -9.13
CA GLY A 819 22.49 -2.35 -9.62
C GLY A 819 21.47 -2.11 -8.50
N ARG A 820 20.23 -1.83 -8.87
CA ARG A 820 19.11 -1.55 -7.95
C ARG A 820 17.88 -2.34 -8.34
N ASP A 821 17.18 -2.84 -7.34
CA ASP A 821 15.78 -3.24 -7.42
C ASP A 821 14.93 -2.07 -6.86
N GLY A 822 13.67 -1.93 -7.30
CA GLY A 822 12.83 -0.79 -6.90
C GLY A 822 13.25 0.57 -7.50
N GLY A 823 12.39 1.57 -7.34
CA GLY A 823 12.57 2.93 -7.84
C GLY A 823 12.65 3.04 -9.36
N ALA A 824 12.82 4.27 -9.84
CA ALA A 824 13.08 4.54 -11.25
C ALA A 824 14.45 4.00 -11.69
N GLU A 825 15.37 3.83 -10.74
CA GLU A 825 16.73 3.31 -10.95
C GLU A 825 16.71 1.88 -11.49
N ALA A 826 15.82 1.01 -11.01
CA ALA A 826 15.74 -0.38 -11.48
C ALA A 826 15.47 -0.47 -12.99
N ILE A 827 14.69 0.45 -13.56
CA ILE A 827 14.41 0.47 -15.01
C ILE A 827 15.69 0.64 -15.84
N LYS A 828 16.66 1.42 -15.35
CA LYS A 828 17.96 1.61 -16.04
C LYS A 828 18.74 0.31 -16.12
N ASP A 829 18.59 -0.59 -15.14
CA ASP A 829 19.23 -1.91 -15.16
C ASP A 829 18.57 -2.90 -16.12
N TYR A 830 17.35 -2.61 -16.60
CA TYR A 830 16.61 -3.42 -17.57
C TYR A 830 16.55 -2.79 -18.97
N THR A 831 17.32 -1.73 -19.22
CA THR A 831 17.37 -1.05 -20.51
C THR A 831 18.80 -0.77 -20.98
N GLN A 832 18.93 -0.48 -22.28
CA GLN A 832 20.16 -0.08 -22.95
C GLN A 832 19.90 1.13 -23.83
N VAL A 833 20.92 1.97 -24.00
CA VAL A 833 20.79 3.25 -24.72
C VAL A 833 21.43 3.15 -26.10
N LYS A 834 20.66 3.49 -27.13
CA LYS A 834 21.11 3.62 -28.52
C LYS A 834 21.18 5.09 -28.90
N ALA A 835 22.34 5.58 -29.31
CA ALA A 835 22.48 6.90 -29.93
C ALA A 835 22.19 6.80 -31.43
N VAL A 836 21.37 7.71 -31.96
CA VAL A 836 21.03 7.81 -33.37
C VAL A 836 21.46 9.18 -33.89
N TYR A 837 22.20 9.17 -34.99
CA TYR A 837 22.61 10.38 -35.71
C TYR A 837 21.92 10.40 -37.06
N VAL A 838 21.25 11.50 -37.37
CA VAL A 838 20.58 11.74 -38.65
C VAL A 838 21.19 12.98 -39.28
N ARG A 839 21.69 12.85 -40.51
CA ARG A 839 22.08 14.00 -41.32
C ARG A 839 20.80 14.66 -41.83
N VAL A 840 20.61 15.94 -41.51
CA VAL A 840 19.43 16.75 -41.84
C VAL A 840 19.79 17.87 -42.79
#